data_AF-I0R2I6-F1
#
_entry.id   AF-I0R2I6-F1
#
_cell.length_a   1.000
_cell.length_b   1.000
_cell.length_c   1.000
_cell.angle_alpha   90.00
_cell.angle_beta   90.00
_cell.angle_gamma   90.00
#
_symmetry.space_group_name_H-M   'P 1'
#
loop_
_entity.id
_entity.type
_entity.pdbx_description
1 polymer ?
#
loop_
_entity_poly.entity_id
_entity_poly.type
_entity_poly.pdbx_seq_one_letter_code
_entity_poly.pdbx_strand_id
1 'polypeptide(L)'
;MSTLSVATVVVSHGAVDYLATTLKALSLQTHSIEQVVVVETSADPACSELAKQFGFSVVEPGDIKLGAAIESGVQSLKAVPGWLWILHDDSAPEPTALQMLASAAELSPSVAIVGPKLLEWGNEIRIQQLGITVTPTGKPFLLVENQYDQGQHDDSRDTLAVSTAGMLVAGGLWQKLGGLNDTAPVFAQDIEFCAQARVAGFRVVVEPRARVLHAGLSMQQERTRKWLGGSRTQALSKAHVHLAGILAPAMLLPLMYLALPLVALISIPQNLITKKPSRIFGQFAAWLWAWFTVGSRLRARKRVRGLGKIRPLRDFLATRAQRKKRREAKFEYVIEAQESTAKGLFASGSVWLGLVPLIFGWSLLPVGAIYAGRLVPIGDSLGSIWSATALANVPYLSGIDLPTDPFNWVLSVFGLTLSSNPSLALAIFVFVAPSIGFAGFWVLTSLFIARVWVRNLVGLVFALSPQVLMVQAMAGVADLVTISVAPWLTFVLIKAATSYNSSRAWRWVGLAGLLAALIAVSNPIIFVLFVIFGIALGFNNIRKLPILSWFALPGAVLIYPWVLLAIEQNQFALLTVTGSAFLLPAGLHESVTALIFLGVAGIGAVASLFGARLAVSVSSWVVAIILGVGSVYQPIAGTFALQALSLAALLVGAGLFLDGLKRKWAITAVSIAASAGAVASGLVLGPLALSQVSFGSQRQAPALVVAAAEVDEGIRTLRIDANGNQLDVELLWGAGRSLEQTSLAYQLLLPASPIANELAQLSGSLVAGNPSGVQELLSSLGIDFVLLQGDNQESISAARVAIDSMTILQAAGQTPYGHLWQVVGSANNTPSSLESPSNKNLQLGILAAFLLLAIPTPASIRGAKRLGKQK
;
A
#
# COMPACT_ATOMS: atom_id res chain seq x y z
N MET A 1 -20.32 51.13 -28.13
CA MET A 1 -19.87 50.89 -26.73
C MET A 1 -21.12 50.56 -25.94
N SER A 2 -21.10 49.49 -25.15
CA SER A 2 -22.26 49.08 -24.33
C SER A 2 -22.62 50.18 -23.34
N THR A 3 -23.91 50.30 -23.00
CA THR A 3 -24.44 51.34 -22.10
C THR A 3 -24.86 50.79 -20.75
N LEU A 4 -24.42 49.58 -20.40
CA LEU A 4 -24.80 48.92 -19.15
C LEU A 4 -24.20 49.64 -17.93
N SER A 5 -25.05 49.95 -16.96
CA SER A 5 -24.65 50.32 -15.60
C SER A 5 -24.04 49.10 -14.91
N VAL A 6 -22.74 49.17 -14.56
CA VAL A 6 -22.00 48.09 -13.90
C VAL A 6 -21.34 48.59 -12.62
N ALA A 7 -21.59 47.90 -11.51
CA ALA A 7 -20.80 48.02 -10.28
C ALA A 7 -19.96 46.77 -10.06
N THR A 8 -18.77 46.94 -9.49
CA THR A 8 -17.82 45.86 -9.26
C THR A 8 -17.63 45.61 -7.77
N VAL A 9 -17.73 44.35 -7.36
CA VAL A 9 -17.41 43.89 -6.00
C VAL A 9 -16.19 42.98 -6.08
N VAL A 10 -15.09 43.39 -5.45
CA VAL A 10 -13.84 42.62 -5.36
C VAL A 10 -13.75 42.03 -3.96
N VAL A 11 -13.75 40.70 -3.85
CA VAL A 11 -13.56 40.02 -2.55
C VAL A 11 -12.09 39.73 -2.33
N SER A 12 -11.52 40.30 -1.28
CA SER A 12 -10.12 40.16 -0.89
C SER A 12 -9.97 39.35 0.41
N HIS A 13 -8.91 38.54 0.46
CA HIS A 13 -8.56 37.73 1.62
C HIS A 13 -7.04 37.60 1.77
N GLY A 14 -6.40 38.69 2.21
CA GLY A 14 -5.00 38.70 2.68
C GLY A 14 -3.95 38.39 1.62
N ALA A 15 -4.17 38.76 0.37
CA ALA A 15 -3.24 38.53 -0.74
C ALA A 15 -2.88 39.85 -1.46
N VAL A 16 -2.08 40.69 -0.79
CA VAL A 16 -1.77 42.07 -1.20
C VAL A 16 -1.20 42.16 -2.62
N ASP A 17 -0.23 41.32 -2.99
CA ASP A 17 0.43 41.38 -4.31
C ASP A 17 -0.53 41.07 -5.47
N TYR A 18 -1.39 40.07 -5.27
CA TYR A 18 -2.42 39.68 -6.23
C TYR A 18 -3.49 40.78 -6.33
N LEU A 19 -3.92 41.30 -5.18
CA LEU A 19 -4.88 42.40 -5.11
C LEU A 19 -4.37 43.64 -5.85
N ALA A 20 -3.10 44.03 -5.67
CA ALA A 20 -2.50 45.17 -6.36
C ALA A 20 -2.59 45.03 -7.88
N THR A 21 -2.31 43.84 -8.39
CA THR A 21 -2.40 43.54 -9.83
C THR A 21 -3.84 43.60 -10.31
N THR A 22 -4.78 43.04 -9.54
CA THR A 22 -6.22 43.05 -9.83
C THR A 22 -6.80 44.47 -9.84
N LEU A 23 -6.49 45.29 -8.83
CA LEU A 23 -6.97 46.67 -8.74
C LEU A 23 -6.41 47.55 -9.86
N LYS A 24 -5.12 47.37 -10.22
CA LYS A 24 -4.52 48.02 -11.38
C LYS A 24 -5.18 47.60 -12.69
N ALA A 25 -5.47 46.32 -12.86
CA ALA A 25 -6.16 45.79 -14.04
C ALA A 25 -7.60 46.33 -14.14
N LEU A 26 -8.25 46.56 -13.00
CA LEU A 26 -9.59 47.13 -12.91
C LEU A 26 -9.62 48.62 -13.29
N SER A 27 -8.59 49.41 -12.94
CA SER A 27 -8.52 50.82 -13.34
C SER A 27 -8.23 51.04 -14.83
N LEU A 28 -7.74 50.01 -15.52
CA LEU A 28 -7.44 50.03 -16.96
C LEU A 28 -8.60 49.54 -17.85
N GLN A 29 -9.79 49.31 -17.29
CA GLN A 29 -10.93 48.83 -18.08
C GLN A 29 -11.42 49.89 -19.07
N THR A 30 -11.65 49.44 -20.31
CA THR A 30 -12.16 50.27 -21.42
C THR A 30 -13.63 50.63 -21.28
N HIS A 31 -14.40 49.83 -20.54
CA HIS A 31 -15.77 50.12 -20.18
C HIS A 31 -15.80 50.81 -18.80
N SER A 32 -16.54 51.92 -18.68
CA SER A 32 -16.65 52.63 -17.41
C SER A 32 -17.31 51.78 -16.33
N ILE A 33 -16.73 51.76 -15.14
CA ILE A 33 -17.30 51.12 -13.95
C ILE A 33 -17.87 52.24 -13.07
N GLU A 34 -19.15 52.12 -12.69
CA GLU A 34 -19.81 53.19 -11.91
C GLU A 34 -19.33 53.24 -10.47
N GLN A 35 -19.14 52.06 -9.87
CA GLN A 35 -18.79 51.90 -8.46
C GLN A 35 -17.91 50.67 -8.28
N VAL A 36 -16.92 50.78 -7.40
CA VAL A 36 -16.04 49.66 -7.02
C VAL A 36 -16.01 49.57 -5.51
N VAL A 37 -16.37 48.40 -4.99
CA VAL A 37 -16.31 48.06 -3.58
C VAL A 37 -15.36 46.89 -3.40
N VAL A 38 -14.33 47.07 -2.59
CA VAL A 38 -13.41 46.02 -2.16
C VAL A 38 -13.87 45.52 -0.79
N VAL A 39 -14.17 44.24 -0.68
CA VAL A 39 -14.58 43.59 0.57
C VAL A 39 -13.38 42.82 1.12
N GLU A 40 -12.78 43.31 2.19
CA GLU A 40 -11.63 42.68 2.84
C GLU A 40 -12.08 41.78 3.99
N THR A 41 -11.73 40.50 3.91
CA THR A 41 -12.21 39.46 4.84
C THR A 41 -11.13 38.90 5.76
N SER A 42 -9.85 39.17 5.51
CA SER A 42 -8.74 38.72 6.38
C SER A 42 -8.35 39.74 7.45
N ALA A 43 -8.94 40.94 7.43
CA ALA A 43 -8.58 42.08 8.30
C ALA A 43 -7.10 42.49 8.18
N ASP A 44 -6.50 42.33 7.00
CA ASP A 44 -5.14 42.79 6.72
C ASP A 44 -5.18 44.29 6.36
N PRO A 45 -4.55 45.19 7.16
CA PRO A 45 -4.59 46.62 6.91
C PRO A 45 -3.95 46.99 5.56
N ALA A 46 -2.97 46.22 5.07
CA ALA A 46 -2.28 46.51 3.81
C ALA A 46 -3.23 46.42 2.60
N CYS A 47 -4.14 45.43 2.57
CA CYS A 47 -5.13 45.30 1.51
C CYS A 47 -6.13 46.47 1.50
N SER A 48 -6.59 46.89 2.69
CA SER A 48 -7.53 48.00 2.83
C SER A 48 -6.90 49.35 2.46
N GLU A 49 -5.65 49.59 2.85
CA GLU A 49 -4.89 50.77 2.46
C GLU A 49 -4.68 50.82 0.95
N LEU A 50 -4.30 49.69 0.34
CA LEU A 50 -4.09 49.58 -1.10
C LEU A 50 -5.38 49.90 -1.88
N ALA A 51 -6.52 49.36 -1.48
CA ALA A 51 -7.80 49.67 -2.13
C ALA A 51 -8.16 51.16 -2.04
N LYS A 52 -7.87 51.82 -0.91
CA LYS A 52 -8.04 53.27 -0.74
C LYS A 52 -7.09 54.09 -1.63
N GLN A 53 -5.85 53.62 -1.84
CA GLN A 53 -4.88 54.29 -2.74
C GLN A 53 -5.36 54.34 -4.19
N PHE A 54 -6.08 53.31 -4.66
CA PHE A 54 -6.72 53.30 -5.97
C PHE A 54 -8.03 54.10 -6.03
N GLY A 55 -8.47 54.70 -4.91
CA GLY A 55 -9.70 55.49 -4.82
C GLY A 55 -10.98 54.64 -4.73
N PHE A 56 -10.88 53.34 -4.43
CA PHE A 56 -12.03 52.46 -4.30
C PHE A 56 -12.58 52.42 -2.87
N SER A 57 -13.88 52.13 -2.75
CA SER A 57 -14.52 51.98 -1.43
C SER A 57 -14.17 50.63 -0.81
N VAL A 58 -14.03 50.58 0.51
CA VAL A 58 -13.59 49.37 1.25
C VAL A 58 -14.60 49.03 2.34
N VAL A 59 -14.91 47.74 2.48
CA VAL A 59 -15.77 47.18 3.53
C VAL A 59 -15.03 46.05 4.22
N GLU A 60 -15.06 46.03 5.55
CA GLU A 60 -14.33 45.05 6.37
C GLU A 60 -15.31 44.26 7.24
N PRO A 61 -16.05 43.28 6.69
CA PRO A 61 -17.04 42.53 7.45
C PRO A 61 -16.43 41.40 8.32
N GLY A 62 -15.11 41.20 8.25
CA GLY A 62 -14.38 40.14 8.97
C GLY A 62 -14.34 38.79 8.23
N ASP A 63 -13.95 37.73 8.95
CA ASP A 63 -13.79 36.35 8.43
C ASP A 63 -15.17 35.69 8.21
N ILE A 64 -15.84 36.09 7.12
CA ILE A 64 -17.13 35.57 6.67
C ILE A 64 -17.01 34.78 5.37
N LYS A 65 -18.04 34.02 5.02
CA LYS A 65 -18.07 33.21 3.79
C LYS A 65 -18.27 34.07 2.55
N LEU A 66 -17.88 33.51 1.39
CA LEU A 66 -17.91 34.22 0.10
C LEU A 66 -19.27 34.84 -0.24
N GLY A 67 -20.39 34.15 0.00
CA GLY A 67 -21.72 34.69 -0.31
C GLY A 67 -22.06 35.91 0.52
N ALA A 68 -21.89 35.83 1.84
CA ALA A 68 -22.05 36.95 2.75
C ALA A 68 -21.07 38.09 2.45
N ALA A 69 -19.82 37.79 2.08
CA ALA A 69 -18.83 38.80 1.70
C ALA A 69 -19.27 39.61 0.48
N ILE A 70 -19.72 38.94 -0.58
CA ILE A 70 -20.24 39.61 -1.78
C ILE A 70 -21.47 40.45 -1.41
N GLU A 71 -22.36 39.91 -0.57
CA GLU A 71 -23.57 40.62 -0.13
C GLU A 71 -23.25 41.88 0.68
N SER A 72 -22.26 41.83 1.59
CA SER A 72 -21.77 43.02 2.30
C SER A 72 -21.23 44.10 1.35
N GLY A 73 -20.56 43.69 0.27
CA GLY A 73 -20.12 44.59 -0.79
C GLY A 73 -21.28 45.22 -1.56
N VAL A 74 -22.27 44.40 -1.94
CA VAL A 74 -23.48 44.85 -2.64
C VAL A 74 -24.30 45.83 -1.79
N GLN A 75 -24.45 45.58 -0.49
CA GLN A 75 -25.15 46.47 0.43
C GLN A 75 -24.45 47.82 0.65
N SER A 76 -23.15 47.89 0.35
CA SER A 76 -22.34 49.10 0.48
C SER A 76 -22.30 49.94 -0.80
N LEU A 77 -22.94 49.48 -1.89
CA LEU A 77 -23.07 50.24 -3.12
C LEU A 77 -23.98 51.46 -2.90
N LYS A 78 -23.57 52.61 -3.43
CA LYS A 78 -24.32 53.87 -3.28
C LYS A 78 -25.57 53.92 -4.16
N ALA A 79 -25.58 53.15 -5.24
CA ALA A 79 -26.71 53.04 -6.16
C ALA A 79 -26.95 51.58 -6.51
N VAL A 80 -28.20 51.22 -6.82
CA VAL A 80 -28.55 49.88 -7.26
C VAL A 80 -28.07 49.70 -8.72
N PRO A 81 -27.08 48.84 -8.97
CA PRO A 81 -26.53 48.71 -10.32
C PRO A 81 -27.45 47.88 -11.21
N GLY A 82 -27.43 48.14 -12.52
CA GLY A 82 -28.07 47.27 -13.50
C GLY A 82 -27.42 45.89 -13.54
N TRP A 83 -26.09 45.85 -13.40
CA TRP A 83 -25.27 44.65 -13.41
C TRP A 83 -24.18 44.70 -12.34
N LEU A 84 -23.91 43.55 -11.75
CA LEU A 84 -22.87 43.35 -10.75
C LEU A 84 -21.75 42.52 -11.37
N TRP A 85 -20.52 43.03 -11.33
CA TRP A 85 -19.32 42.30 -11.70
C TRP A 85 -18.59 41.84 -10.44
N ILE A 86 -18.46 40.52 -10.28
CA ILE A 86 -17.84 39.90 -9.11
C ILE A 86 -16.42 39.50 -9.49
N LEU A 87 -15.43 39.95 -8.73
CA LEU A 87 -14.03 39.58 -8.85
C LEU A 87 -13.49 39.10 -7.50
N HIS A 88 -12.44 38.29 -7.56
CA HIS A 88 -11.63 38.01 -6.38
C HIS A 88 -10.34 38.83 -6.45
N ASP A 89 -9.67 39.01 -5.32
CA ASP A 89 -8.33 39.62 -5.25
C ASP A 89 -7.30 38.97 -6.18
N ASP A 90 -7.44 37.68 -6.48
CA ASP A 90 -6.59 36.92 -7.39
C ASP A 90 -7.14 36.79 -8.82
N SER A 91 -7.97 37.75 -9.26
CA SER A 91 -8.59 37.81 -10.59
C SER A 91 -8.27 39.12 -11.31
N ALA A 92 -7.23 39.15 -12.14
CA ALA A 92 -6.81 40.33 -12.90
C ALA A 92 -7.41 40.33 -14.33
N PRO A 93 -8.41 41.18 -14.62
CA PRO A 93 -9.05 41.24 -15.94
C PRO A 93 -8.19 41.96 -17.01
N GLU A 94 -8.23 41.50 -18.26
CA GLU A 94 -7.64 42.27 -19.37
C GLU A 94 -8.42 43.58 -19.63
N PRO A 95 -7.81 44.62 -20.23
CA PRO A 95 -8.43 45.95 -20.40
C PRO A 95 -9.80 45.95 -21.11
N THR A 96 -10.06 44.98 -21.98
CA THR A 96 -11.32 44.85 -22.74
C THR A 96 -12.30 43.84 -22.13
N ALA A 97 -11.95 43.20 -21.01
CA ALA A 97 -12.74 42.11 -20.43
C ALA A 97 -14.16 42.54 -20.07
N LEU A 98 -14.33 43.67 -19.36
CA LEU A 98 -15.66 44.16 -18.99
C LEU A 98 -16.47 44.56 -20.24
N GLN A 99 -15.84 45.19 -21.23
CA GLN A 99 -16.50 45.55 -22.48
C GLN A 99 -17.05 44.31 -23.20
N MET A 100 -16.28 43.23 -23.26
CA MET A 100 -16.73 41.97 -23.87
C MET A 100 -17.88 41.32 -23.07
N LEU A 101 -17.78 41.27 -21.74
CA LEU A 101 -18.85 40.75 -20.87
C LEU A 101 -20.16 41.55 -21.02
N ALA A 102 -20.06 42.88 -21.03
CA ALA A 102 -21.19 43.78 -21.19
C ALA A 102 -21.84 43.63 -22.58
N SER A 103 -21.02 43.53 -23.63
CA SER A 103 -21.51 43.28 -24.99
C SER A 103 -22.28 41.95 -25.08
N ALA A 104 -21.77 40.89 -24.45
CA ALA A 104 -22.45 39.59 -24.41
C ALA A 104 -23.77 39.62 -23.63
N ALA A 105 -23.86 40.43 -22.58
CA ALA A 105 -25.09 40.64 -21.83
C ALA A 105 -26.16 41.41 -22.63
N GLU A 106 -25.78 42.38 -23.46
CA GLU A 106 -26.69 43.16 -24.32
C GLU A 106 -27.26 42.35 -25.50
N LEU A 107 -26.57 41.29 -25.94
CA LEU A 107 -26.99 40.48 -27.10
C LEU A 107 -28.38 39.85 -26.94
N SER A 108 -28.83 39.56 -25.71
CA SER A 108 -30.15 38.98 -25.48
C SER A 108 -30.68 39.30 -24.08
N PRO A 109 -31.93 39.79 -23.95
CA PRO A 109 -32.56 40.03 -22.64
C PRO A 109 -32.69 38.80 -21.75
N SER A 110 -32.58 37.60 -22.33
CA SER A 110 -32.62 36.34 -21.60
C SER A 110 -31.31 36.01 -20.89
N VAL A 111 -30.19 36.64 -21.27
CA VAL A 111 -28.89 36.46 -20.61
C VAL A 111 -28.88 37.26 -19.33
N ALA A 112 -28.61 36.58 -18.21
CA ALA A 112 -28.55 37.23 -16.90
C ALA A 112 -27.25 36.95 -16.15
N ILE A 113 -26.43 36.02 -16.63
CA ILE A 113 -25.10 35.72 -16.09
C ILE A 113 -24.14 35.49 -17.26
N VAL A 114 -23.02 36.18 -17.25
CA VAL A 114 -21.92 36.04 -18.21
C VAL A 114 -20.63 35.76 -17.44
N GLY A 115 -19.86 34.76 -17.88
CA GLY A 115 -18.55 34.44 -17.30
C GLY A 115 -17.41 34.57 -18.32
N PRO A 116 -16.20 34.96 -17.87
CA PRO A 116 -15.04 35.12 -18.73
C PRO A 116 -14.30 33.79 -18.97
N LYS A 117 -13.33 33.83 -19.88
CA LYS A 117 -12.23 32.87 -20.01
C LYS A 117 -11.20 33.14 -18.91
N LEU A 118 -11.01 32.16 -18.01
CA LEU A 118 -10.00 32.22 -16.96
C LEU A 118 -8.69 31.62 -17.43
N LEU A 119 -7.63 32.42 -17.37
CA LEU A 119 -6.27 32.08 -17.76
C LEU A 119 -5.41 31.85 -16.51
N GLU A 120 -4.38 31.02 -16.62
CA GLU A 120 -3.48 30.71 -15.51
C GLU A 120 -2.61 31.93 -15.17
N TRP A 121 -2.50 32.23 -13.88
CA TRP A 121 -1.66 33.33 -13.41
C TRP A 121 -0.20 33.11 -13.79
N GLY A 122 0.43 34.12 -14.39
CA GLY A 122 1.79 34.04 -14.94
C GLY A 122 1.90 33.29 -16.28
N ASN A 123 0.80 32.76 -16.83
CA ASN A 123 0.78 32.10 -18.13
C ASN A 123 -0.52 32.38 -18.90
N GLU A 124 -0.56 33.53 -19.57
CA GLU A 124 -1.72 34.03 -20.33
C GLU A 124 -2.17 33.12 -21.47
N ILE A 125 -1.29 32.26 -21.99
CA ILE A 125 -1.66 31.33 -23.07
C ILE A 125 -2.28 30.03 -22.54
N ARG A 126 -2.45 29.84 -21.23
CA ARG A 126 -3.00 28.62 -20.66
C ARG A 126 -4.35 28.87 -20.02
N ILE A 127 -5.39 28.26 -20.60
CA ILE A 127 -6.75 28.28 -20.07
C ILE A 127 -6.79 27.47 -18.78
N GLN A 128 -6.99 28.16 -17.67
CA GLN A 128 -7.26 27.54 -16.38
C GLN A 128 -8.69 27.00 -16.35
N GLN A 129 -9.68 27.79 -16.78
CA GLN A 129 -11.08 27.41 -16.77
C GLN A 129 -11.91 28.19 -17.81
N LEU A 130 -12.77 27.49 -18.54
CA LEU A 130 -13.81 28.09 -19.39
C LEU A 130 -15.10 27.26 -19.26
N GLY A 131 -16.09 27.83 -18.58
CA GLY A 131 -17.39 27.19 -18.31
C GLY A 131 -17.36 26.02 -17.32
N ILE A 132 -18.38 25.96 -16.46
CA ILE A 132 -18.59 24.92 -15.45
C ILE A 132 -19.87 24.16 -15.78
N THR A 133 -19.81 22.84 -15.65
CA THR A 133 -20.98 21.96 -15.65
C THR A 133 -20.87 20.93 -14.52
N VAL A 134 -21.85 20.04 -14.44
CA VAL A 134 -21.85 18.87 -13.56
C VAL A 134 -22.08 17.62 -14.38
N THR A 135 -21.51 16.52 -13.91
CA THR A 135 -21.84 15.20 -14.47
C THR A 135 -23.28 14.83 -14.12
N PRO A 136 -23.89 13.83 -14.78
CA PRO A 136 -25.23 13.34 -14.44
C PRO A 136 -25.40 12.88 -12.98
N THR A 137 -24.30 12.56 -12.28
CA THR A 137 -24.34 12.19 -10.85
C THR A 137 -24.22 13.40 -9.93
N GLY A 138 -24.07 14.63 -10.45
CA GLY A 138 -23.91 15.87 -9.68
C GLY A 138 -22.46 16.29 -9.43
N LYS A 139 -21.47 15.56 -9.94
CA LYS A 139 -20.06 15.92 -9.71
C LYS A 139 -19.66 17.17 -10.52
N PRO A 140 -19.05 18.21 -9.92
CA PRO A 140 -18.50 19.35 -10.65
C PRO A 140 -17.53 18.93 -11.76
N PHE A 141 -17.63 19.59 -12.92
CA PHE A 141 -16.89 19.28 -14.13
C PHE A 141 -16.61 20.56 -14.92
N LEU A 142 -15.35 20.90 -15.13
CA LEU A 142 -14.96 22.02 -15.98
C LEU A 142 -15.02 21.59 -17.46
N LEU A 143 -15.67 22.40 -18.31
CA LEU A 143 -15.80 22.11 -19.73
C LEU A 143 -14.45 22.16 -20.44
N VAL A 144 -13.66 23.20 -20.14
CA VAL A 144 -12.26 23.37 -20.55
C VAL A 144 -11.42 23.68 -19.32
N GLU A 145 -10.27 23.01 -19.20
CA GLU A 145 -9.34 23.18 -18.08
C GLU A 145 -7.94 22.73 -18.50
N ASN A 146 -6.91 23.49 -18.12
CA ASN A 146 -5.49 23.21 -18.32
C ASN A 146 -5.10 22.93 -19.79
N GLN A 147 -5.61 23.73 -20.72
CA GLN A 147 -5.30 23.64 -22.16
C GLN A 147 -4.64 24.94 -22.61
N TYR A 148 -3.70 24.88 -23.56
CA TYR A 148 -3.20 26.08 -24.20
C TYR A 148 -4.29 26.72 -25.07
N ASP A 149 -4.42 28.04 -25.02
CA ASP A 149 -5.33 28.82 -25.84
C ASP A 149 -4.72 29.03 -27.23
N GLN A 150 -5.30 28.38 -28.22
CA GLN A 150 -4.98 28.44 -29.64
C GLN A 150 -6.18 28.98 -30.43
N GLY A 151 -7.13 29.64 -29.76
CA GLY A 151 -8.39 30.11 -30.34
C GLY A 151 -9.44 29.01 -30.54
N GLN A 152 -9.19 27.79 -30.06
CA GLN A 152 -10.08 26.65 -30.27
C GLN A 152 -11.39 26.70 -29.45
N HIS A 153 -11.53 27.68 -28.56
CA HIS A 153 -12.72 27.87 -27.71
C HIS A 153 -13.23 29.32 -27.75
N ASP A 154 -13.10 30.02 -28.87
CA ASP A 154 -13.45 31.45 -29.00
C ASP A 154 -14.93 31.74 -29.31
N ASP A 155 -15.75 30.70 -29.47
CA ASP A 155 -17.19 30.84 -29.65
C ASP A 155 -17.93 31.01 -28.31
N SER A 156 -18.73 32.06 -28.18
CA SER A 156 -19.62 32.26 -27.02
C SER A 156 -20.69 31.18 -26.97
N ARG A 157 -20.83 30.51 -25.81
CA ARG A 157 -21.73 29.35 -25.64
C ARG A 157 -22.44 29.38 -24.31
N ASP A 158 -23.66 28.84 -24.31
CA ASP A 158 -24.42 28.56 -23.10
C ASP A 158 -23.72 27.47 -22.26
N THR A 159 -23.59 27.73 -20.97
CA THR A 159 -23.03 26.78 -19.99
C THR A 159 -23.98 26.61 -18.80
N LEU A 160 -23.82 25.54 -18.02
CA LEU A 160 -24.60 25.38 -16.80
C LEU A 160 -24.27 26.47 -15.77
N ALA A 161 -22.97 26.75 -15.58
CA ALA A 161 -22.46 27.69 -14.60
C ALA A 161 -21.14 28.34 -15.03
N VAL A 162 -20.79 29.44 -14.37
CA VAL A 162 -19.52 30.17 -14.52
C VAL A 162 -18.91 30.42 -13.14
N SER A 163 -17.59 30.67 -13.08
CA SER A 163 -16.93 30.97 -11.80
C SER A 163 -17.33 32.35 -11.30
N THR A 164 -17.34 32.54 -9.98
CA THR A 164 -17.43 33.87 -9.35
C THR A 164 -16.19 34.72 -9.57
N ALA A 165 -15.05 34.13 -9.96
CA ALA A 165 -13.84 34.85 -10.34
C ALA A 165 -14.03 35.56 -11.70
N GLY A 166 -14.75 36.68 -11.73
CA GLY A 166 -15.05 37.45 -12.94
C GLY A 166 -16.50 37.37 -13.44
N MET A 167 -17.44 36.86 -12.64
CA MET A 167 -18.86 36.73 -13.03
C MET A 167 -19.53 38.09 -13.21
N LEU A 168 -20.15 38.33 -14.36
CA LEU A 168 -21.07 39.46 -14.56
C LEU A 168 -22.51 38.96 -14.42
N VAL A 169 -23.29 39.51 -13.49
CA VAL A 169 -24.67 39.07 -13.19
C VAL A 169 -25.63 40.25 -13.15
N ALA A 170 -26.83 40.09 -13.70
CA ALA A 170 -27.87 41.12 -13.65
C ALA A 170 -28.27 41.42 -12.20
N GLY A 171 -28.26 42.69 -11.79
CA GLY A 171 -28.52 43.11 -10.41
C GLY A 171 -29.91 42.67 -9.92
N GLY A 172 -30.93 42.78 -10.77
CA GLY A 172 -32.27 42.29 -10.47
C GLY A 172 -32.35 40.78 -10.28
N LEU A 173 -31.51 40.00 -11.00
CA LEU A 173 -31.41 38.55 -10.79
C LEU A 173 -30.73 38.24 -9.45
N TRP A 174 -29.65 38.94 -9.11
CA TRP A 174 -28.95 38.75 -7.83
C TRP A 174 -29.90 38.94 -6.64
N GLN A 175 -30.66 40.04 -6.64
CA GLN A 175 -31.67 40.34 -5.63
C GLN A 175 -32.80 39.31 -5.61
N LYS A 176 -33.35 38.95 -6.78
CA LYS A 176 -34.43 37.95 -6.91
C LYS A 176 -34.01 36.58 -6.37
N LEU A 177 -32.78 36.16 -6.65
CA LEU A 177 -32.26 34.88 -6.22
C LEU A 177 -31.71 34.92 -4.80
N GLY A 178 -31.43 36.08 -4.21
CA GLY A 178 -30.89 36.23 -2.86
C GLY A 178 -29.44 35.77 -2.73
N GLY A 179 -28.62 36.10 -3.73
CA GLY A 179 -27.17 35.86 -3.74
C GLY A 179 -26.72 34.39 -3.67
N LEU A 180 -25.43 34.18 -3.33
CA LEU A 180 -24.87 32.84 -3.15
C LEU A 180 -25.35 32.20 -1.84
N ASN A 181 -25.58 30.89 -1.88
CA ASN A 181 -25.97 30.12 -0.70
C ASN A 181 -24.75 29.73 0.15
N ASP A 182 -24.51 30.42 1.25
CA ASP A 182 -23.39 30.13 2.17
C ASP A 182 -23.49 28.81 2.93
N THR A 183 -24.66 28.18 2.92
CA THR A 183 -24.80 26.80 3.42
C THR A 183 -24.31 25.79 2.38
N ALA A 184 -24.21 26.15 1.09
CA ALA A 184 -23.68 25.27 0.07
C ALA A 184 -22.18 25.03 0.28
N PRO A 185 -21.69 23.79 0.04
CA PRO A 185 -20.27 23.51 0.11
C PRO A 185 -19.51 24.28 -0.98
N VAL A 186 -18.24 24.56 -0.71
CA VAL A 186 -17.28 25.10 -1.69
C VAL A 186 -17.30 24.25 -2.98
N PHE A 187 -17.17 24.89 -4.15
CA PHE A 187 -17.33 24.33 -5.50
C PHE A 187 -18.76 23.99 -5.93
N ALA A 188 -19.76 24.24 -5.08
CA ALA A 188 -21.16 24.13 -5.46
C ALA A 188 -21.93 25.45 -5.42
N GLN A 189 -21.39 26.49 -4.79
CA GLN A 189 -22.07 27.78 -4.61
C GLN A 189 -22.38 28.46 -5.95
N ASP A 190 -21.37 28.60 -6.80
CA ASP A 190 -21.45 29.14 -8.16
C ASP A 190 -22.38 28.30 -9.06
N ILE A 191 -22.25 26.97 -8.98
CA ILE A 191 -23.08 26.04 -9.74
C ILE A 191 -24.54 26.10 -9.30
N GLU A 192 -24.81 26.13 -7.99
CA GLU A 192 -26.17 26.23 -7.45
C GLU A 192 -26.84 27.54 -7.86
N PHE A 193 -26.12 28.67 -7.76
CA PHE A 193 -26.64 29.98 -8.15
C PHE A 193 -26.97 30.06 -9.64
N CYS A 194 -26.06 29.61 -10.52
CA CYS A 194 -26.32 29.56 -11.96
C CYS A 194 -27.42 28.57 -12.32
N ALA A 195 -27.53 27.44 -11.61
CA ALA A 195 -28.63 26.50 -11.78
C ALA A 195 -29.97 27.13 -11.38
N GLN A 196 -30.03 27.93 -10.31
CA GLN A 196 -31.22 28.69 -9.93
C GLN A 196 -31.61 29.69 -11.03
N ALA A 197 -30.65 30.43 -11.60
CA ALA A 197 -30.89 31.34 -12.71
C ALA A 197 -31.52 30.64 -13.92
N ARG A 198 -30.96 29.48 -14.31
CA ARG A 198 -31.50 28.67 -15.41
C ARG A 198 -32.88 28.10 -15.12
N VAL A 199 -33.14 27.64 -13.89
CA VAL A 199 -34.46 27.15 -13.49
C VAL A 199 -35.49 28.29 -13.46
N ALA A 200 -35.07 29.51 -13.13
CA ALA A 200 -35.88 30.72 -13.21
C ALA A 200 -36.09 31.25 -14.65
N GLY A 201 -35.55 30.57 -15.67
CA GLY A 201 -35.75 30.89 -17.09
C GLY A 201 -34.67 31.75 -17.75
N PHE A 202 -33.60 32.10 -17.03
CA PHE A 202 -32.51 32.93 -17.56
C PHE A 202 -31.37 32.09 -18.15
N ARG A 203 -30.59 32.68 -19.05
CA ARG A 203 -29.42 32.06 -19.68
C ARG A 203 -28.14 32.45 -18.95
N VAL A 204 -27.21 31.49 -18.96
CA VAL A 204 -25.87 31.60 -18.40
C VAL A 204 -24.87 31.35 -19.52
N VAL A 205 -24.10 32.35 -19.89
CA VAL A 205 -23.24 32.33 -21.08
C VAL A 205 -21.78 32.48 -20.67
N VAL A 206 -20.88 31.87 -21.43
CA VAL A 206 -19.45 32.16 -21.36
C VAL A 206 -19.08 33.04 -22.53
N GLU A 207 -18.36 34.13 -22.27
CA GLU A 207 -17.79 35.01 -23.28
C GLU A 207 -16.27 34.79 -23.34
N PRO A 208 -15.76 34.01 -24.32
CA PRO A 208 -14.35 33.63 -24.36
C PRO A 208 -13.39 34.79 -24.65
N ARG A 209 -13.89 35.88 -25.27
CA ARG A 209 -13.08 37.08 -25.54
C ARG A 209 -12.86 37.92 -24.29
N ALA A 210 -13.70 37.78 -23.27
CA ALA A 210 -13.45 38.35 -21.96
C ALA A 210 -12.40 37.50 -21.23
N ARG A 211 -11.16 37.98 -21.18
CA ARG A 211 -10.02 37.26 -20.61
C ARG A 211 -9.69 37.80 -19.22
N VAL A 212 -9.53 36.89 -18.26
CA VAL A 212 -9.18 37.21 -16.88
C VAL A 212 -8.09 36.26 -16.40
N LEU A 213 -6.97 36.79 -15.92
CA LEU A 213 -5.93 36.03 -15.25
C LEU A 213 -6.38 35.67 -13.84
N HIS A 214 -6.30 34.39 -13.49
CA HIS A 214 -6.75 33.92 -12.18
C HIS A 214 -5.74 32.96 -11.55
N ALA A 215 -5.24 33.32 -10.37
CA ALA A 215 -4.29 32.48 -9.65
C ALA A 215 -4.99 31.27 -9.05
N GLY A 216 -6.22 31.46 -8.56
CA GLY A 216 -6.96 30.41 -7.90
C GLY A 216 -6.22 29.91 -6.67
N LEU A 217 -5.72 30.82 -5.83
CA LEU A 217 -4.89 30.51 -4.65
C LEU A 217 -5.59 29.49 -3.72
N SER A 218 -6.90 29.68 -3.61
CA SER A 218 -7.85 28.76 -2.99
C SER A 218 -7.85 27.35 -3.64
N MET A 219 -7.90 27.28 -4.97
CA MET A 219 -7.90 26.04 -5.75
C MET A 219 -6.55 25.31 -5.73
N GLN A 220 -5.45 26.05 -5.68
CA GLN A 220 -4.07 25.55 -5.65
C GLN A 220 -3.61 25.13 -4.25
N GLN A 221 -4.42 25.37 -3.21
CA GLN A 221 -4.10 25.13 -1.79
C GLN A 221 -2.97 26.01 -1.25
N GLU A 222 -2.79 27.20 -1.82
CA GLU A 222 -1.83 28.19 -1.36
C GLU A 222 -2.40 29.07 -0.23
N ARG A 223 -3.73 29.09 -0.08
CA ARG A 223 -4.43 29.64 1.10
C ARG A 223 -4.65 28.59 2.20
N THR A 224 -4.74 29.05 3.45
CA THR A 224 -5.04 28.21 4.63
C THR A 224 -6.31 27.39 4.40
N ARG A 225 -6.28 26.10 4.74
CA ARG A 225 -7.37 25.14 4.42
C ARG A 225 -8.69 25.37 5.18
N LYS A 226 -8.75 26.37 6.06
CA LYS A 226 -9.90 26.66 6.94
C LYS A 226 -11.16 26.92 6.11
N TRP A 227 -11.05 27.71 5.03
CA TRP A 227 -12.18 28.07 4.17
C TRP A 227 -12.74 26.88 3.36
N LEU A 228 -11.90 25.88 3.02
CA LEU A 228 -12.32 24.65 2.33
C LEU A 228 -13.14 23.71 3.24
N GLY A 229 -13.07 23.89 4.56
CA GLY A 229 -13.66 22.96 5.52
C GLY A 229 -13.12 21.53 5.38
N GLY A 230 -11.84 21.40 5.02
CA GLY A 230 -11.14 20.14 4.82
C GLY A 230 -10.21 20.08 3.61
N SER A 231 -9.93 18.88 3.10
CA SER A 231 -9.13 18.67 1.89
C SER A 231 -9.91 19.03 0.61
N ARG A 232 -9.23 19.42 -0.48
CA ARG A 232 -9.88 19.66 -1.80
C ARG A 232 -10.74 18.47 -2.24
N THR A 233 -10.29 17.24 -1.99
CA THR A 233 -11.04 16.01 -2.29
C THR A 233 -12.33 15.88 -1.47
N GLN A 234 -12.30 16.30 -0.21
CA GLN A 234 -13.46 16.32 0.67
C GLN A 234 -14.44 17.42 0.24
N ALA A 235 -13.96 18.64 -0.03
CA ALA A 235 -14.78 19.74 -0.54
C ALA A 235 -15.50 19.37 -1.86
N LEU A 236 -14.77 18.81 -2.83
CA LEU A 236 -15.36 18.31 -4.08
C LEU A 236 -16.37 17.16 -3.87
N SER A 237 -16.15 16.31 -2.87
CA SER A 237 -17.08 15.22 -2.55
C SER A 237 -18.36 15.75 -1.88
N LYS A 238 -18.24 16.74 -0.97
CA LYS A 238 -19.38 17.46 -0.39
C LYS A 238 -20.19 18.16 -1.49
N ALA A 239 -19.52 18.86 -2.42
CA ALA A 239 -20.15 19.49 -3.58
C ALA A 239 -20.89 18.48 -4.46
N HIS A 240 -20.28 17.33 -4.73
CA HIS A 240 -20.91 16.26 -5.50
C HIS A 240 -22.20 15.77 -4.85
N VAL A 241 -22.20 15.44 -3.56
CA VAL A 241 -23.40 14.94 -2.85
C VAL A 241 -24.49 16.03 -2.78
N HIS A 242 -24.10 17.29 -2.55
CA HIS A 242 -25.03 18.42 -2.52
C HIS A 242 -25.73 18.64 -3.87
N LEU A 243 -24.95 18.74 -4.96
CA LEU A 243 -25.50 18.96 -6.30
C LEU A 243 -26.29 17.74 -6.81
N ALA A 244 -25.87 16.52 -6.45
CA ALA A 244 -26.66 15.30 -6.69
C ALA A 244 -28.04 15.42 -6.01
N GLY A 245 -28.06 15.87 -4.76
CA GLY A 245 -29.29 16.11 -4.01
C GLY A 245 -30.20 17.19 -4.61
N ILE A 246 -29.66 18.17 -5.35
CA ILE A 246 -30.45 19.18 -6.08
C ILE A 246 -31.03 18.58 -7.36
N LEU A 247 -30.21 17.87 -8.14
CA LEU A 247 -30.55 17.37 -9.48
C LEU A 247 -31.42 16.11 -9.46
N ALA A 248 -31.27 15.25 -8.44
CA ALA A 248 -31.96 13.96 -8.36
C ALA A 248 -33.49 14.11 -8.32
N PRO A 249 -34.28 13.19 -8.90
CA PRO A 249 -35.73 13.08 -8.69
C PRO A 249 -36.09 12.95 -7.19
N ALA A 250 -37.28 13.44 -6.79
CA ALA A 250 -37.68 13.43 -5.37
C ALA A 250 -37.81 12.03 -4.78
N MET A 251 -38.38 11.10 -5.55
CA MET A 251 -38.52 9.69 -5.14
C MET A 251 -37.18 8.99 -4.92
N LEU A 252 -36.12 9.41 -5.63
CA LEU A 252 -34.79 8.81 -5.52
C LEU A 252 -33.96 9.40 -4.37
N LEU A 253 -34.41 10.47 -3.71
CA LEU A 253 -33.61 11.14 -2.70
C LEU A 253 -33.39 10.28 -1.43
N PRO A 254 -34.43 9.65 -0.83
CA PRO A 254 -34.22 8.75 0.31
C PRO A 254 -33.34 7.56 -0.06
N LEU A 255 -33.56 6.97 -1.25
CA LEU A 255 -32.75 5.87 -1.76
C LEU A 255 -31.29 6.28 -1.96
N MET A 256 -31.04 7.49 -2.49
CA MET A 256 -29.68 8.03 -2.63
C MET A 256 -28.99 8.13 -1.26
N TYR A 257 -29.65 8.70 -0.26
CA TYR A 257 -29.11 8.86 1.10
C TYR A 257 -28.85 7.51 1.78
N LEU A 258 -29.79 6.57 1.68
CA LEU A 258 -29.65 5.21 2.21
C LEU A 258 -28.54 4.42 1.47
N ALA A 259 -28.32 4.71 0.19
CA ALA A 259 -27.27 4.09 -0.61
C ALA A 259 -25.88 4.72 -0.40
N LEU A 260 -25.75 5.91 0.20
CA LEU A 260 -24.44 6.56 0.37
C LEU A 260 -23.41 5.70 1.15
N PRO A 261 -23.76 4.97 2.23
CA PRO A 261 -22.83 4.05 2.89
C PRO A 261 -22.37 2.94 1.95
N LEU A 262 -23.30 2.34 1.19
CA LEU A 262 -23.01 1.30 0.21
C LEU A 262 -22.12 1.82 -0.93
N VAL A 263 -22.38 3.04 -1.41
CA VAL A 263 -21.54 3.72 -2.41
C VAL A 263 -20.15 4.03 -1.87
N ALA A 264 -20.03 4.41 -0.59
CA ALA A 264 -18.74 4.62 0.06
C ALA A 264 -17.94 3.31 0.19
N LEU A 265 -18.60 2.19 0.52
CA LEU A 265 -17.96 0.87 0.56
C LEU A 265 -17.52 0.41 -0.84
N ILE A 266 -18.39 0.52 -1.84
CA ILE A 266 -18.08 0.16 -3.23
C ILE A 266 -16.99 1.06 -3.83
N SER A 267 -16.86 2.31 -3.37
CA SER A 267 -15.84 3.22 -3.86
C SER A 267 -14.43 2.89 -3.35
N ILE A 268 -14.28 2.14 -2.25
CA ILE A 268 -12.98 1.71 -1.72
C ILE A 268 -12.17 0.96 -2.80
N PRO A 269 -12.62 -0.20 -3.32
CA PRO A 269 -11.85 -0.93 -4.34
C PRO A 269 -11.64 -0.08 -5.60
N GLN A 270 -12.63 0.72 -6.00
CA GLN A 270 -12.50 1.60 -7.17
C GLN A 270 -11.40 2.67 -6.99
N ASN A 271 -11.31 3.28 -5.81
CA ASN A 271 -10.30 4.29 -5.49
C ASN A 271 -8.90 3.68 -5.31
N LEU A 272 -8.81 2.45 -4.77
CA LEU A 272 -7.55 1.70 -4.68
C LEU A 272 -7.05 1.32 -6.07
N ILE A 273 -7.91 0.77 -6.94
CA ILE A 273 -7.57 0.47 -8.34
C ILE A 273 -7.14 1.74 -9.08
N THR A 274 -7.81 2.87 -8.87
CA THR A 274 -7.46 4.15 -9.49
C THR A 274 -6.31 4.91 -8.80
N LYS A 275 -5.68 4.31 -7.78
CA LYS A 275 -4.51 4.84 -7.03
C LYS A 275 -4.78 6.21 -6.40
N LYS A 276 -5.95 6.36 -5.78
CA LYS A 276 -6.40 7.58 -5.09
C LYS A 276 -7.04 7.27 -3.73
N PRO A 277 -6.31 6.61 -2.81
CA PRO A 277 -6.87 6.26 -1.50
C PRO A 277 -7.28 7.48 -0.68
N SER A 278 -6.64 8.64 -0.86
CA SER A 278 -7.04 9.89 -0.21
C SER A 278 -8.48 10.34 -0.54
N ARG A 279 -9.05 9.87 -1.66
CA ARG A 279 -10.45 10.13 -2.00
C ARG A 279 -11.43 9.32 -1.17
N ILE A 280 -11.03 8.16 -0.64
CA ILE A 280 -11.88 7.31 0.18
C ILE A 280 -12.32 8.09 1.41
N PHE A 281 -11.37 8.65 2.15
CA PHE A 281 -11.64 9.52 3.30
C PHE A 281 -12.46 10.76 2.92
N GLY A 282 -12.14 11.41 1.79
CA GLY A 282 -12.90 12.56 1.32
C GLY A 282 -14.37 12.24 0.99
N GLN A 283 -14.65 11.08 0.42
CA GLN A 283 -16.00 10.60 0.11
C GLN A 283 -16.76 10.17 1.37
N PHE A 284 -16.10 9.44 2.27
CA PHE A 284 -16.68 9.02 3.53
C PHE A 284 -17.04 10.22 4.42
N ALA A 285 -16.12 11.18 4.55
CA ALA A 285 -16.38 12.41 5.30
C ALA A 285 -17.47 13.28 4.65
N ALA A 286 -17.59 13.26 3.31
CA ALA A 286 -18.68 13.94 2.61
C ALA A 286 -20.03 13.24 2.82
N TRP A 287 -20.05 11.90 2.90
CA TRP A 287 -21.25 11.14 3.26
C TRP A 287 -21.71 11.47 4.68
N LEU A 288 -20.82 11.36 5.66
CA LEU A 288 -21.13 11.66 7.06
C LEU A 288 -21.65 13.10 7.21
N TRP A 289 -20.96 14.05 6.56
CA TRP A 289 -21.41 15.44 6.47
C TRP A 289 -22.80 15.58 5.84
N ALA A 290 -23.10 14.86 4.76
CA ALA A 290 -24.39 14.94 4.10
C ALA A 290 -25.53 14.43 4.99
N TRP A 291 -25.30 13.39 5.79
CA TRP A 291 -26.27 12.84 6.74
C TRP A 291 -26.65 13.83 7.84
N PHE A 292 -25.65 14.48 8.44
CA PHE A 292 -25.90 15.48 9.48
C PHE A 292 -26.41 16.83 8.94
N THR A 293 -26.34 17.06 7.63
CA THR A 293 -26.79 18.32 7.01
C THR A 293 -28.03 18.19 6.13
N VAL A 294 -28.74 17.04 6.16
CA VAL A 294 -29.93 16.74 5.34
C VAL A 294 -30.93 17.91 5.31
N GLY A 295 -31.29 18.48 6.46
CA GLY A 295 -32.26 19.58 6.53
C GLY A 295 -31.84 20.83 5.73
N SER A 296 -30.55 21.19 5.75
CA SER A 296 -30.03 22.30 4.93
C SER A 296 -30.03 21.96 3.43
N ARG A 297 -29.76 20.71 3.07
CA ARG A 297 -29.78 20.24 1.67
C ARG A 297 -31.19 20.20 1.10
N LEU A 298 -32.17 19.77 1.90
CA LEU A 298 -33.58 19.79 1.54
C LEU A 298 -34.09 21.23 1.35
N ARG A 299 -33.66 22.18 2.19
CA ARG A 299 -33.99 23.62 2.01
C ARG A 299 -33.40 24.18 0.72
N ALA A 300 -32.12 23.92 0.43
CA ALA A 300 -31.49 24.34 -0.82
C ALA A 300 -32.23 23.75 -2.04
N ARG A 301 -32.56 22.46 -1.99
CA ARG A 301 -33.37 21.80 -3.02
C ARG A 301 -34.74 22.43 -3.19
N LYS A 302 -35.44 22.73 -2.09
CA LYS A 302 -36.76 23.40 -2.13
C LYS A 302 -36.66 24.78 -2.78
N ARG A 303 -35.59 25.55 -2.49
CA ARG A 303 -35.31 26.85 -3.12
C ARG A 303 -35.16 26.72 -4.64
N VAL A 304 -34.29 25.82 -5.12
CA VAL A 304 -34.09 25.62 -6.57
C VAL A 304 -35.39 25.16 -7.26
N ARG A 305 -36.10 24.19 -6.67
CA ARG A 305 -37.34 23.64 -7.27
C ARG A 305 -38.53 24.59 -7.19
N GLY A 306 -38.53 25.52 -6.23
CA GLY A 306 -39.55 26.56 -6.12
C GLY A 306 -39.51 27.57 -7.27
N LEU A 307 -38.35 27.72 -7.93
CA LEU A 307 -38.17 28.66 -9.04
C LEU A 307 -38.70 28.14 -10.38
N GLY A 308 -38.88 26.82 -10.55
CA GLY A 308 -39.31 26.23 -11.81
C GLY A 308 -38.92 24.77 -12.02
N LYS A 309 -39.02 24.31 -13.27
CA LYS A 309 -38.69 22.92 -13.67
C LYS A 309 -37.18 22.75 -13.88
N ILE A 310 -36.61 21.68 -13.32
CA ILE A 310 -35.17 21.36 -13.43
C ILE A 310 -34.79 20.70 -14.78
N ARG A 311 -35.78 20.22 -15.56
CA ARG A 311 -35.54 19.48 -16.81
C ARG A 311 -34.56 20.18 -17.79
N PRO A 312 -34.59 21.51 -17.99
CA PRO A 312 -33.65 22.22 -18.87
C PRO A 312 -32.19 22.14 -18.44
N LEU A 313 -31.90 21.89 -17.15
CA LEU A 313 -30.50 21.73 -16.70
C LEU A 313 -29.84 20.48 -17.29
N ARG A 314 -30.61 19.48 -17.72
CA ARG A 314 -30.09 18.21 -18.24
C ARG A 314 -29.29 18.39 -19.53
N ASP A 315 -29.66 19.37 -20.35
CA ASP A 315 -29.02 19.62 -21.64
C ASP A 315 -27.61 20.20 -21.47
N PHE A 316 -27.35 20.82 -20.33
CA PHE A 316 -26.05 21.39 -19.99
C PHE A 316 -25.14 20.43 -19.20
N LEU A 317 -25.58 19.22 -18.88
CA LEU A 317 -24.78 18.25 -18.13
C LEU A 317 -23.65 17.65 -18.97
N ALA A 318 -22.55 17.30 -18.32
CA ALA A 318 -21.38 16.74 -18.99
C ALA A 318 -21.72 15.44 -19.76
N THR A 319 -21.47 15.45 -21.07
CA THR A 319 -21.77 14.32 -21.96
C THR A 319 -20.86 13.12 -21.68
N ARG A 320 -21.23 11.92 -22.17
CA ARG A 320 -20.36 10.74 -22.10
C ARG A 320 -19.04 10.97 -22.84
N ALA A 321 -19.07 11.66 -23.98
CA ALA A 321 -17.89 11.98 -24.78
C ALA A 321 -16.93 12.92 -24.05
N GLN A 322 -17.42 14.02 -23.46
CA GLN A 322 -16.62 14.94 -22.65
C GLN A 322 -15.95 14.25 -21.46
N ARG A 323 -16.69 13.39 -20.74
CA ARG A 323 -16.14 12.60 -19.62
C ARG A 323 -15.08 11.59 -20.07
N LYS A 324 -15.25 10.96 -21.25
CA LYS A 324 -14.26 10.06 -21.86
C LYS A 324 -12.98 10.83 -22.24
N LYS A 325 -13.11 11.97 -22.94
CA LYS A 325 -11.99 12.85 -23.30
C LYS A 325 -11.22 13.32 -22.08
N ARG A 326 -11.91 13.77 -21.01
CA ARG A 326 -11.28 14.17 -19.74
C ARG A 326 -10.55 13.04 -19.04
N ARG A 327 -11.01 11.80 -19.20
CA ARG A 327 -10.32 10.61 -18.67
C ARG A 327 -9.06 10.33 -19.47
N GLU A 328 -9.09 10.49 -20.80
CA GLU A 328 -7.97 10.25 -21.70
C GLU A 328 -6.87 11.32 -21.60
N ALA A 329 -7.24 12.60 -21.53
CA ALA A 329 -6.29 13.72 -21.40
C ALA A 329 -5.44 13.66 -20.11
N LYS A 330 -5.96 13.04 -19.04
CA LYS A 330 -5.17 12.78 -17.82
C LYS A 330 -3.99 11.83 -18.03
N PHE A 331 -3.94 11.13 -19.15
CA PHE A 331 -2.89 10.19 -19.50
C PHE A 331 -1.95 10.73 -20.58
N GLU A 332 -2.18 11.97 -21.04
CA GLU A 332 -1.44 12.61 -22.13
C GLU A 332 -0.28 13.48 -21.63
N TYR A 333 -0.30 13.89 -20.35
CA TYR A 333 0.76 14.72 -19.77
C TYR A 333 1.98 13.91 -19.29
N VAL A 334 3.10 14.25 -19.93
CA VAL A 334 4.53 14.08 -19.59
C VAL A 334 4.92 12.71 -19.03
N ILE A 335 5.18 11.80 -19.96
CA ILE A 335 6.30 10.87 -19.76
C ILE A 335 7.54 11.76 -19.80
N GLU A 336 8.08 12.11 -18.64
CA GLU A 336 9.48 12.48 -18.63
C GLU A 336 10.22 11.19 -18.95
N ALA A 337 10.61 11.10 -20.20
CA ALA A 337 11.60 10.18 -20.68
C ALA A 337 12.94 10.55 -20.03
N GLN A 338 13.05 10.42 -18.71
CA GLN A 338 14.28 9.87 -18.16
C GLN A 338 14.27 8.40 -18.57
N GLU A 339 14.55 8.19 -19.85
CA GLU A 339 15.08 6.94 -20.33
C GLU A 339 16.23 6.58 -19.41
N SER A 340 16.02 5.56 -18.56
CA SER A 340 17.17 4.75 -18.25
C SER A 340 17.57 4.13 -19.58
N THR A 341 18.56 4.72 -20.26
CA THR A 341 19.28 4.13 -21.39
C THR A 341 19.89 2.77 -21.01
N ALA A 342 19.90 2.44 -19.71
CA ALA A 342 20.21 1.13 -19.20
C ALA A 342 19.20 0.05 -19.64
N LYS A 343 19.70 -0.94 -20.37
CA LYS A 343 18.99 -2.17 -20.71
C LYS A 343 18.45 -2.83 -19.42
N GLY A 344 17.18 -3.24 -19.43
CA GLY A 344 16.58 -4.05 -18.35
C GLY A 344 17.17 -5.46 -18.31
N LEU A 345 16.89 -6.22 -17.24
CA LEU A 345 17.49 -7.54 -16.97
C LEU A 345 17.41 -8.50 -18.17
N PHE A 346 16.25 -8.57 -18.83
CA PHE A 346 16.03 -9.38 -20.04
C PHE A 346 16.78 -8.82 -21.25
N ALA A 347 16.70 -7.49 -21.46
CA ALA A 347 17.34 -6.83 -22.60
C ALA A 347 18.87 -6.83 -22.52
N SER A 348 19.45 -6.97 -21.32
CA SER A 348 20.89 -7.09 -21.10
C SER A 348 21.41 -8.53 -21.23
N GLY A 349 20.53 -9.52 -21.36
CA GLY A 349 20.90 -10.95 -21.31
C GLY A 349 21.31 -11.44 -19.92
N SER A 350 21.27 -10.58 -18.90
CA SER A 350 21.72 -10.89 -17.53
C SER A 350 20.87 -11.94 -16.82
N VAL A 351 19.64 -12.20 -17.29
CA VAL A 351 18.77 -13.27 -16.77
C VAL A 351 19.48 -14.62 -16.76
N TRP A 352 20.26 -14.93 -17.80
CA TRP A 352 20.97 -16.21 -17.91
C TRP A 352 22.02 -16.40 -16.81
N LEU A 353 22.58 -15.32 -16.28
CA LEU A 353 23.50 -15.39 -15.13
C LEU A 353 22.77 -15.78 -13.84
N GLY A 354 21.45 -15.62 -13.78
CA GLY A 354 20.63 -16.17 -12.70
C GLY A 354 20.59 -17.69 -12.66
N LEU A 355 21.07 -18.39 -13.69
CA LEU A 355 21.25 -19.85 -13.64
C LEU A 355 22.50 -20.28 -12.86
N VAL A 356 23.49 -19.38 -12.70
CA VAL A 356 24.76 -19.72 -12.04
C VAL A 356 24.55 -20.18 -10.60
N PRO A 357 23.76 -19.50 -9.74
CA PRO A 357 23.48 -20.01 -8.40
C PRO A 357 22.77 -21.38 -8.39
N LEU A 358 21.94 -21.69 -9.39
CA LEU A 358 21.29 -23.00 -9.51
C LEU A 358 22.30 -24.12 -9.82
N ILE A 359 23.32 -23.83 -10.62
CA ILE A 359 24.39 -24.79 -10.93
C ILE A 359 25.18 -25.13 -9.66
N PHE A 360 25.50 -24.13 -8.83
CA PHE A 360 26.17 -24.36 -7.55
C PHE A 360 25.27 -25.05 -6.51
N GLY A 361 23.96 -24.79 -6.55
CA GLY A 361 22.98 -25.46 -5.69
C GLY A 361 22.47 -26.81 -6.22
N TRP A 362 23.12 -27.43 -7.22
CA TRP A 362 22.61 -28.62 -7.90
C TRP A 362 22.37 -29.83 -6.98
N SER A 363 23.13 -29.94 -5.88
CA SER A 363 22.91 -30.97 -4.86
C SER A 363 21.53 -30.90 -4.19
N LEU A 364 20.88 -29.74 -4.26
CA LEU A 364 19.55 -29.47 -3.70
C LEU A 364 18.45 -29.48 -4.76
N LEU A 365 18.68 -30.11 -5.93
CA LEU A 365 17.66 -30.26 -6.95
C LEU A 365 16.42 -30.95 -6.33
N PRO A 366 15.22 -30.36 -6.44
CA PRO A 366 14.05 -30.86 -5.71
C PRO A 366 13.53 -32.16 -6.31
N VAL A 367 13.68 -33.27 -5.58
CA VAL A 367 13.18 -34.60 -5.97
C VAL A 367 11.95 -35.03 -5.13
N GLY A 368 11.71 -34.37 -3.99
CA GLY A 368 10.62 -34.73 -3.09
C GLY A 368 10.44 -33.73 -1.95
N ALA A 369 9.87 -34.19 -0.84
CA ALA A 369 9.70 -33.38 0.36
C ALA A 369 11.06 -33.11 1.00
N ILE A 370 11.32 -31.86 1.40
CA ILE A 370 12.58 -31.47 2.01
C ILE A 370 12.55 -31.68 3.53
N TYR A 371 13.61 -32.26 4.07
CA TYR A 371 13.85 -32.45 5.50
C TYR A 371 15.19 -31.81 5.86
N ALA A 372 15.24 -31.07 6.96
CA ALA A 372 16.49 -30.47 7.44
C ALA A 372 16.36 -30.08 8.91
N GLY A 373 17.06 -30.75 9.83
CA GLY A 373 17.04 -30.41 11.27
C GLY A 373 15.63 -30.20 11.84
N ARG A 374 15.18 -28.94 11.89
CA ARG A 374 13.87 -28.49 12.40
C ARG A 374 12.76 -28.36 11.34
N LEU A 375 13.10 -28.51 10.06
CA LEU A 375 12.20 -28.41 8.92
C LEU A 375 11.56 -29.77 8.62
N VAL A 376 10.25 -29.82 8.77
CA VAL A 376 9.37 -30.94 8.41
C VAL A 376 8.58 -30.57 7.15
N PRO A 377 8.15 -31.53 6.31
CA PRO A 377 7.27 -31.27 5.18
C PRO A 377 5.97 -30.51 5.54
N ILE A 378 5.54 -29.66 4.61
CA ILE A 378 4.23 -29.00 4.63
C ILE A 378 3.12 -30.03 4.36
N GLY A 379 1.92 -29.79 4.89
CA GLY A 379 0.74 -30.60 4.62
C GLY A 379 0.38 -30.73 3.13
N ASP A 380 -0.44 -31.74 2.83
CA ASP A 380 -0.65 -32.26 1.48
C ASP A 380 -1.49 -31.36 0.58
N SER A 381 -2.21 -30.37 1.13
CA SER A 381 -3.09 -29.48 0.36
C SER A 381 -3.07 -28.04 0.84
N LEU A 382 -3.54 -27.13 -0.02
CA LEU A 382 -3.79 -25.74 0.39
C LEU A 382 -4.81 -25.64 1.52
N GLY A 383 -5.78 -26.56 1.57
CA GLY A 383 -6.83 -26.58 2.60
C GLY A 383 -6.27 -26.77 4.00
N SER A 384 -5.34 -27.72 4.16
CA SER A 384 -4.70 -28.01 5.46
C SER A 384 -3.80 -26.86 5.94
N ILE A 385 -3.06 -26.23 5.02
CA ILE A 385 -2.25 -25.05 5.35
C ILE A 385 -3.16 -23.87 5.73
N TRP A 386 -4.25 -23.69 4.98
CA TRP A 386 -5.17 -22.59 5.20
C TRP A 386 -5.89 -22.73 6.54
N SER A 387 -6.32 -23.93 6.92
CA SER A 387 -6.98 -24.15 8.22
C SER A 387 -6.03 -23.86 9.39
N ALA A 388 -4.73 -24.15 9.26
CA ALA A 388 -3.70 -23.85 10.25
C ALA A 388 -3.13 -22.41 10.19
N THR A 389 -3.65 -21.53 9.33
CA THR A 389 -3.14 -20.15 9.17
C THR A 389 -4.03 -19.12 9.87
N ALA A 390 -3.40 -18.26 10.68
CA ALA A 390 -3.99 -17.11 11.36
C ALA A 390 -5.07 -17.47 12.39
N LEU A 391 -4.85 -18.55 13.16
CA LEU A 391 -5.70 -18.89 14.29
C LEU A 391 -5.24 -18.14 15.54
N ALA A 392 -6.21 -17.64 16.32
CA ALA A 392 -5.94 -17.02 17.62
C ALA A 392 -5.56 -18.06 18.66
N ASN A 393 -6.27 -19.20 18.66
CA ASN A 393 -6.00 -20.34 19.52
C ASN A 393 -5.86 -21.59 18.64
N VAL A 394 -4.83 -22.37 18.93
CA VAL A 394 -4.48 -23.55 18.16
C VAL A 394 -5.13 -24.79 18.78
N PRO A 395 -6.04 -25.49 18.08
CA PRO A 395 -6.77 -26.62 18.67
C PRO A 395 -5.89 -27.85 18.93
N TYR A 396 -4.85 -28.07 18.11
CA TYR A 396 -3.95 -29.22 18.27
C TYR A 396 -2.98 -29.10 19.45
N LEU A 397 -2.96 -27.97 20.17
CA LEU A 397 -2.20 -27.80 21.43
C LEU A 397 -3.00 -28.22 22.67
N SER A 398 -4.17 -28.85 22.48
CA SER A 398 -4.89 -29.60 23.52
C SER A 398 -5.10 -28.81 24.83
N GLY A 399 -5.70 -27.62 24.71
CA GLY A 399 -6.05 -26.75 25.85
C GLY A 399 -5.06 -25.62 26.17
N ILE A 400 -4.00 -25.47 25.37
CA ILE A 400 -3.04 -24.36 25.50
C ILE A 400 -3.38 -23.26 24.49
N ASP A 401 -3.71 -22.08 25.02
CA ASP A 401 -4.05 -20.90 24.22
C ASP A 401 -2.80 -20.19 23.69
N LEU A 402 -2.33 -20.64 22.52
CA LEU A 402 -1.28 -19.97 21.75
C LEU A 402 -1.76 -19.68 20.32
N PRO A 403 -1.36 -18.52 19.74
CA PRO A 403 -1.64 -18.22 18.35
C PRO A 403 -0.78 -19.07 17.40
N THR A 404 -1.25 -19.24 16.17
CA THR A 404 -0.45 -19.87 15.10
C THR A 404 0.76 -19.02 14.76
N ASP A 405 1.85 -19.70 14.40
CA ASP A 405 3.06 -19.11 13.86
C ASP A 405 2.71 -18.22 12.64
N PRO A 406 3.07 -16.91 12.63
CA PRO A 406 2.77 -16.03 11.51
C PRO A 406 3.31 -16.57 10.19
N PHE A 407 4.43 -17.30 10.22
CA PHE A 407 5.11 -17.87 9.05
C PHE A 407 4.20 -18.74 8.18
N ASN A 408 3.09 -19.26 8.71
CA ASN A 408 2.07 -20.01 7.96
C ASN A 408 1.47 -19.21 6.79
N TRP A 409 1.50 -17.87 6.82
CA TRP A 409 1.12 -17.04 5.66
C TRP A 409 2.07 -17.23 4.47
N VAL A 410 3.37 -17.45 4.71
CA VAL A 410 4.34 -17.77 3.64
C VAL A 410 4.11 -19.18 3.12
N LEU A 411 3.83 -20.14 4.01
CA LEU A 411 3.48 -21.52 3.62
C LEU A 411 2.22 -21.55 2.73
N SER A 412 1.24 -20.71 3.04
CA SER A 412 0.03 -20.54 2.21
C SER A 412 0.37 -20.06 0.78
N VAL A 413 1.42 -19.26 0.60
CA VAL A 413 1.90 -18.86 -0.74
C VAL A 413 2.45 -20.06 -1.50
N PHE A 414 3.19 -20.96 -0.85
CA PHE A 414 3.65 -22.21 -1.49
C PHE A 414 2.50 -23.17 -1.81
N GLY A 415 1.49 -23.25 -0.94
CA GLY A 415 0.25 -23.97 -1.22
C GLY A 415 -0.50 -23.41 -2.44
N LEU A 416 -0.45 -22.09 -2.68
CA LEU A 416 -1.04 -21.46 -3.87
C LEU A 416 -0.23 -21.73 -5.15
N THR A 417 1.10 -21.86 -5.08
CA THR A 417 1.93 -22.09 -6.28
C THR A 417 1.81 -23.52 -6.79
N LEU A 418 1.74 -24.50 -5.89
CA LEU A 418 1.60 -25.91 -6.25
C LEU A 418 0.60 -26.61 -5.31
N SER A 419 -0.69 -26.38 -5.54
CA SER A 419 -1.77 -26.84 -4.65
C SER A 419 -1.85 -28.36 -4.47
N SER A 420 -1.35 -29.15 -5.41
CA SER A 420 -1.31 -30.61 -5.33
C SER A 420 -0.12 -31.15 -4.54
N ASN A 421 0.91 -30.33 -4.36
CA ASN A 421 2.13 -30.75 -3.66
C ASN A 421 2.87 -29.51 -3.09
N PRO A 422 2.40 -28.96 -1.96
CA PRO A 422 2.98 -27.76 -1.35
C PRO A 422 4.43 -27.96 -0.88
N SER A 423 4.77 -29.16 -0.39
CA SER A 423 6.13 -29.47 0.08
C SER A 423 7.17 -29.40 -1.05
N LEU A 424 6.83 -29.86 -2.26
CA LEU A 424 7.68 -29.72 -3.43
C LEU A 424 7.81 -28.26 -3.87
N ALA A 425 6.78 -27.43 -3.70
CA ALA A 425 6.88 -25.98 -3.96
C ALA A 425 7.89 -25.30 -3.04
N LEU A 426 7.91 -25.67 -1.75
CA LEU A 426 8.92 -25.17 -0.81
C LEU A 426 10.32 -25.66 -1.21
N ALA A 427 10.50 -26.92 -1.60
CA ALA A 427 11.78 -27.43 -2.07
C ALA A 427 12.28 -26.71 -3.32
N ILE A 428 11.41 -26.45 -4.30
CA ILE A 428 11.72 -25.61 -5.48
C ILE A 428 12.15 -24.21 -5.05
N PHE A 429 11.46 -23.61 -4.08
CA PHE A 429 11.82 -22.28 -3.59
C PHE A 429 13.22 -22.27 -2.96
N VAL A 430 13.55 -23.24 -2.10
CA VAL A 430 14.90 -23.35 -1.49
C VAL A 430 15.97 -23.46 -2.57
N PHE A 431 15.73 -24.24 -3.63
CA PHE A 431 16.64 -24.36 -4.76
C PHE A 431 16.81 -23.04 -5.54
N VAL A 432 15.73 -22.30 -5.79
CA VAL A 432 15.72 -21.11 -6.65
C VAL A 432 15.99 -19.79 -5.90
N ALA A 433 15.92 -19.78 -4.56
CA ALA A 433 16.04 -18.58 -3.73
C ALA A 433 17.30 -17.72 -4.02
N PRO A 434 18.53 -18.27 -4.14
CA PRO A 434 19.71 -17.47 -4.49
C PRO A 434 19.58 -16.76 -5.85
N SER A 435 18.92 -17.37 -6.82
CA SER A 435 18.66 -16.78 -8.14
C SER A 435 17.62 -15.65 -8.09
N ILE A 436 16.61 -15.76 -7.21
CA ILE A 436 15.67 -14.67 -6.93
C ILE A 436 16.41 -13.51 -6.25
N GLY A 437 17.31 -13.82 -5.32
CA GLY A 437 18.21 -12.86 -4.68
C GLY A 437 19.10 -12.13 -5.69
N PHE A 438 19.73 -12.87 -6.63
CA PHE A 438 20.50 -12.31 -7.75
C PHE A 438 19.66 -11.30 -8.55
N ALA A 439 18.47 -11.72 -9.00
CA ALA A 439 17.61 -10.88 -9.83
C ALA A 439 17.16 -9.62 -9.09
N GLY A 440 16.77 -9.75 -7.81
CA GLY A 440 16.38 -8.62 -6.97
C GLY A 440 17.51 -7.63 -6.75
N PHE A 441 18.71 -8.14 -6.43
CA PHE A 441 19.88 -7.31 -6.20
C PHE A 441 20.38 -6.63 -7.48
N TRP A 442 20.30 -7.32 -8.62
CA TRP A 442 20.58 -6.73 -9.94
C TRP A 442 19.63 -5.58 -10.26
N VAL A 443 18.33 -5.76 -9.98
CA VAL A 443 17.31 -4.72 -10.19
C VAL A 443 17.52 -3.56 -9.23
N LEU A 444 17.87 -3.81 -7.97
CA LEU A 444 18.20 -2.77 -6.99
C LEU A 444 19.40 -1.93 -7.43
N THR A 445 20.51 -2.59 -7.80
CA THR A 445 21.75 -1.92 -8.24
C THR A 445 21.58 -1.12 -9.53
N SER A 446 20.58 -1.45 -10.35
CA SER A 446 20.24 -0.67 -11.54
C SER A 446 19.84 0.78 -11.27
N LEU A 447 19.45 1.11 -10.03
CA LEU A 447 19.14 2.48 -9.61
C LEU A 447 20.38 3.37 -9.49
N PHE A 448 21.54 2.77 -9.24
CA PHE A 448 22.73 3.50 -8.80
C PHE A 448 23.91 3.35 -9.75
N ILE A 449 24.07 2.16 -10.35
CA ILE A 449 25.22 1.75 -11.17
C ILE A 449 24.81 1.78 -12.64
N ALA A 450 25.59 2.40 -13.52
CA ALA A 450 25.25 2.48 -14.95
C ALA A 450 25.70 1.24 -15.74
N ARG A 451 26.89 0.71 -15.47
CA ARG A 451 27.50 -0.39 -16.24
C ARG A 451 26.87 -1.75 -15.90
N VAL A 452 26.36 -2.45 -16.91
CA VAL A 452 25.69 -3.76 -16.77
C VAL A 452 26.62 -4.83 -16.18
N TRP A 453 27.89 -4.89 -16.60
CA TRP A 453 28.81 -5.91 -16.10
C TRP A 453 29.09 -5.77 -14.60
N VAL A 454 29.12 -4.54 -14.07
CA VAL A 454 29.27 -4.28 -12.63
C VAL A 454 28.04 -4.81 -11.88
N ARG A 455 26.83 -4.57 -12.40
CA ARG A 455 25.59 -5.10 -11.82
C ARG A 455 25.57 -6.63 -11.80
N ASN A 456 26.02 -7.25 -12.90
CA ASN A 456 26.13 -8.71 -13.00
C ASN A 456 27.10 -9.26 -11.94
N LEU A 457 28.28 -8.65 -11.82
CA LEU A 457 29.30 -9.08 -10.88
C LEU A 457 28.80 -8.97 -9.44
N VAL A 458 28.32 -7.80 -9.03
CA VAL A 458 27.91 -7.58 -7.65
C VAL A 458 26.66 -8.43 -7.30
N GLY A 459 25.75 -8.62 -8.26
CA GLY A 459 24.63 -9.56 -8.10
C GLY A 459 25.08 -11.00 -7.91
N LEU A 460 26.04 -11.48 -8.70
CA LEU A 460 26.56 -12.85 -8.56
C LEU A 460 27.31 -13.05 -7.25
N VAL A 461 28.12 -12.06 -6.83
CA VAL A 461 28.82 -12.10 -5.54
C VAL A 461 27.83 -12.15 -4.37
N PHE A 462 26.72 -11.43 -4.45
CA PHE A 462 25.65 -11.51 -3.43
C PHE A 462 25.01 -12.91 -3.40
N ALA A 463 24.60 -13.44 -4.55
CA ALA A 463 23.90 -14.72 -4.63
C ALA A 463 24.78 -15.94 -4.29
N LEU A 464 26.08 -15.87 -4.56
CA LEU A 464 27.07 -16.92 -4.24
C LEU A 464 27.81 -16.64 -2.92
N SER A 465 27.32 -15.69 -2.13
CA SER A 465 27.95 -15.36 -0.85
C SER A 465 27.79 -16.50 0.16
N PRO A 466 28.74 -16.66 1.09
CA PRO A 466 28.65 -17.70 2.12
C PRO A 466 27.37 -17.66 2.93
N GLN A 467 26.86 -16.46 3.22
CA GLN A 467 25.64 -16.25 3.99
C GLN A 467 24.42 -16.81 3.27
N VAL A 468 24.30 -16.58 1.96
CA VAL A 468 23.15 -17.06 1.18
C VAL A 468 23.22 -18.58 0.99
N LEU A 469 24.40 -19.10 0.63
CA LEU A 469 24.58 -20.53 0.37
C LEU A 469 24.49 -21.38 1.64
N MET A 470 24.97 -20.89 2.79
CA MET A 470 24.82 -21.60 4.07
C MET A 470 23.35 -21.73 4.45
N VAL A 471 22.57 -20.65 4.32
CA VAL A 471 21.13 -20.69 4.61
C VAL A 471 20.41 -21.65 3.67
N GLN A 472 20.84 -21.69 2.40
CA GLN A 472 20.32 -22.64 1.41
C GLN A 472 20.65 -24.09 1.78
N ALA A 473 21.91 -24.37 2.12
CA ALA A 473 22.41 -25.71 2.47
C ALA A 473 21.80 -26.28 3.75
N MET A 474 21.30 -25.42 4.65
CA MET A 474 20.60 -25.79 5.88
C MET A 474 19.07 -25.66 5.78
N ALA A 475 18.55 -25.29 4.60
CA ALA A 475 17.13 -25.04 4.35
C ALA A 475 16.45 -24.06 5.35
N GLY A 476 17.14 -22.97 5.69
CA GLY A 476 16.60 -21.86 6.50
C GLY A 476 15.56 -21.04 5.75
N VAL A 477 14.36 -21.57 5.55
CA VAL A 477 13.35 -21.00 4.63
C VAL A 477 12.96 -19.57 5.02
N ALA A 478 12.77 -19.27 6.30
CA ALA A 478 12.40 -17.92 6.76
C ALA A 478 13.48 -16.87 6.40
N ASP A 479 14.75 -17.23 6.58
CA ASP A 479 15.87 -16.37 6.22
C ASP A 479 16.01 -16.24 4.70
N LEU A 480 15.84 -17.34 3.93
CA LEU A 480 15.87 -17.30 2.46
C LEU A 480 14.79 -16.39 1.87
N VAL A 481 13.57 -16.43 2.42
CA VAL A 481 12.48 -15.52 2.00
C VAL A 481 12.90 -14.08 2.23
N THR A 482 13.44 -13.78 3.41
CA THR A 482 13.87 -12.43 3.76
C THR A 482 14.99 -11.93 2.84
N ILE A 483 16.04 -12.73 2.65
CA ILE A 483 17.19 -12.44 1.77
C ILE A 483 16.74 -12.23 0.32
N SER A 484 15.83 -13.08 -0.17
CA SER A 484 15.36 -13.04 -1.56
C SER A 484 14.45 -11.84 -1.82
N VAL A 485 13.60 -11.46 -0.87
CA VAL A 485 12.58 -10.41 -1.01
C VAL A 485 13.13 -9.01 -0.71
N ALA A 486 14.08 -8.89 0.22
CA ALA A 486 14.58 -7.59 0.69
C ALA A 486 15.15 -6.68 -0.41
N PRO A 487 15.96 -7.16 -1.39
CA PRO A 487 16.42 -6.31 -2.49
C PRO A 487 15.27 -5.71 -3.32
N TRP A 488 14.19 -6.48 -3.52
CA TRP A 488 13.00 -6.01 -4.22
C TRP A 488 12.24 -4.96 -3.39
N LEU A 489 12.10 -5.17 -2.08
CA LEU A 489 11.47 -4.20 -1.19
C LEU A 489 12.23 -2.87 -1.22
N THR A 490 13.56 -2.90 -1.08
CA THR A 490 14.40 -1.70 -1.16
C THR A 490 14.21 -0.96 -2.47
N PHE A 491 14.25 -1.68 -3.60
CA PHE A 491 14.06 -1.09 -4.93
C PHE A 491 12.70 -0.38 -5.04
N VAL A 492 11.64 -1.04 -4.58
CA VAL A 492 10.27 -0.54 -4.66
C VAL A 492 10.05 0.67 -3.74
N LEU A 493 10.61 0.66 -2.54
CA LEU A 493 10.56 1.79 -1.60
C LEU A 493 11.27 3.02 -2.18
N ILE A 494 12.45 2.84 -2.77
CA ILE A 494 13.16 3.95 -3.42
C ILE A 494 12.35 4.48 -4.62
N LYS A 495 11.75 3.60 -5.43
CA LYS A 495 10.85 4.01 -6.53
C LYS A 495 9.58 4.71 -6.03
N ALA A 496 9.05 4.32 -4.88
CA ALA A 496 7.92 5.01 -4.24
C ALA A 496 8.33 6.43 -3.81
N ALA A 497 9.46 6.56 -3.11
CA ALA A 497 9.97 7.84 -2.60
C ALA A 497 10.30 8.84 -3.73
N THR A 498 10.91 8.35 -4.81
CA THR A 498 11.32 9.16 -5.98
C THR A 498 10.19 9.45 -6.97
N SER A 499 9.00 8.86 -6.82
CA SER A 499 7.92 9.01 -7.82
C SER A 499 7.32 10.42 -7.87
N TYR A 500 7.21 11.02 -9.06
CA TYR A 500 6.66 12.39 -9.22
C TYR A 500 5.17 12.48 -8.85
N ASN A 501 4.35 11.51 -9.30
CA ASN A 501 2.91 11.50 -9.10
C ASN A 501 2.49 10.60 -7.93
N SER A 502 1.58 11.09 -7.07
CA SER A 502 1.04 10.31 -5.94
C SER A 502 0.43 8.98 -6.39
N SER A 503 -0.24 8.91 -7.54
CA SER A 503 -0.81 7.65 -8.05
C SER A 503 0.25 6.59 -8.40
N ARG A 504 1.45 7.00 -8.82
CA ARG A 504 2.58 6.07 -9.05
C ARG A 504 3.22 5.67 -7.72
N ALA A 505 3.33 6.60 -6.77
CA ALA A 505 3.78 6.33 -5.40
C ALA A 505 2.95 5.22 -4.76
N TRP A 506 1.61 5.36 -4.79
CA TRP A 506 0.68 4.38 -4.23
C TRP A 506 0.77 2.99 -4.85
N ARG A 507 1.12 2.88 -6.14
CA ARG A 507 1.36 1.57 -6.77
C ARG A 507 2.59 0.89 -6.18
N TRP A 508 3.69 1.63 -6.08
CA TRP A 508 4.92 1.10 -5.49
C TRP A 508 4.74 0.80 -4.01
N VAL A 509 4.03 1.65 -3.25
CA VAL A 509 3.68 1.37 -1.85
C VAL A 509 2.82 0.11 -1.72
N GLY A 510 1.86 -0.12 -2.62
CA GLY A 510 1.07 -1.35 -2.65
C GLY A 510 1.95 -2.60 -2.78
N LEU A 511 2.93 -2.56 -3.70
CA LEU A 511 3.87 -3.67 -3.90
C LEU A 511 4.87 -3.78 -2.74
N ALA A 512 5.37 -2.66 -2.20
CA ALA A 512 6.22 -2.64 -1.01
C ALA A 512 5.51 -3.24 0.20
N GLY A 513 4.21 -2.97 0.39
CA GLY A 513 3.46 -3.52 1.52
C GLY A 513 3.30 -5.04 1.46
N LEU A 514 3.11 -5.61 0.27
CA LEU A 514 3.06 -7.07 0.09
C LEU A 514 4.44 -7.72 0.33
N LEU A 515 5.52 -7.11 -0.16
CA LEU A 515 6.87 -7.60 0.10
C LEU A 515 7.27 -7.45 1.57
N ALA A 516 6.88 -6.34 2.20
CA ALA A 516 7.11 -6.10 3.62
C ALA A 516 6.28 -7.06 4.50
N ALA A 517 5.10 -7.49 4.07
CA ALA A 517 4.34 -8.54 4.73
C ALA A 517 5.10 -9.88 4.76
N LEU A 518 5.70 -10.29 3.64
CA LEU A 518 6.52 -11.51 3.59
C LEU A 518 7.74 -11.42 4.53
N ILE A 519 8.41 -10.27 4.56
CA ILE A 519 9.54 -10.06 5.48
C ILE A 519 9.06 -10.03 6.93
N ALA A 520 7.98 -9.32 7.26
CA ALA A 520 7.46 -9.23 8.63
C ALA A 520 7.15 -10.61 9.21
N VAL A 521 6.49 -11.43 8.40
CA VAL A 521 6.10 -12.79 8.75
C VAL A 521 7.28 -13.77 8.78
N SER A 522 8.43 -13.44 8.18
CA SER A 522 9.62 -14.31 8.19
C SER A 522 10.65 -13.88 9.25
N ASN A 523 10.87 -12.57 9.39
CA ASN A 523 11.79 -11.96 10.34
C ASN A 523 11.29 -10.55 10.75
N PRO A 524 10.59 -10.42 11.89
CA PRO A 524 9.98 -9.16 12.33
C PRO A 524 11.00 -8.04 12.58
N ILE A 525 12.21 -8.36 13.05
CA ILE A 525 13.26 -7.36 13.29
C ILE A 525 13.71 -6.71 11.98
N ILE A 526 13.96 -7.50 10.95
CA ILE A 526 14.34 -6.97 9.64
C ILE A 526 13.21 -6.11 9.07
N PHE A 527 11.96 -6.51 9.29
CA PHE A 527 10.80 -5.67 8.94
C PHE A 527 10.83 -4.31 9.66
N VAL A 528 11.10 -4.26 10.98
CA VAL A 528 11.23 -2.99 11.73
C VAL A 528 12.35 -2.12 11.15
N LEU A 529 13.49 -2.71 10.78
CA LEU A 529 14.58 -1.97 10.11
C LEU A 529 14.11 -1.38 8.77
N PHE A 530 13.31 -2.11 8.01
CA PHE A 530 12.70 -1.58 6.79
C PHE A 530 11.69 -0.47 7.07
N VAL A 531 10.91 -0.53 8.15
CA VAL A 531 10.01 0.55 8.58
C VAL A 531 10.81 1.82 8.87
N ILE A 532 11.91 1.71 9.63
CA ILE A 532 12.82 2.83 9.91
C ILE A 532 13.39 3.37 8.59
N PHE A 533 13.86 2.50 7.69
CA PHE A 533 14.37 2.88 6.38
C PHE A 533 13.32 3.62 5.52
N GLY A 534 12.08 3.14 5.50
CA GLY A 534 10.97 3.77 4.77
C GLY A 534 10.61 5.15 5.33
N ILE A 535 10.65 5.33 6.66
CA ILE A 535 10.47 6.62 7.33
C ILE A 535 11.63 7.56 7.01
N ALA A 536 12.87 7.07 7.06
CA ALA A 536 14.07 7.83 6.69
C ALA A 536 13.99 8.37 5.26
N LEU A 537 13.56 7.55 4.29
CA LEU A 537 13.30 7.99 2.92
C LEU A 537 12.21 9.08 2.83
N GLY A 538 11.24 9.04 3.74
CA GLY A 538 10.16 10.03 3.83
C GLY A 538 10.61 11.40 4.35
N PHE A 539 11.64 11.48 5.19
CA PHE A 539 12.16 12.76 5.69
C PHE A 539 12.74 13.63 4.56
N ASN A 540 13.33 13.02 3.53
CA ASN A 540 13.79 13.74 2.34
C ASN A 540 12.63 14.36 1.53
N ASN A 541 11.38 13.94 1.77
CA ASN A 541 10.19 14.49 1.10
C ASN A 541 8.95 14.40 2.00
N ILE A 542 8.81 15.32 2.96
CA ILE A 542 7.81 15.28 4.04
C ILE A 542 6.36 15.13 3.52
N ARG A 543 6.07 15.64 2.32
CA ARG A 543 4.76 15.51 1.66
C ARG A 543 4.40 14.06 1.32
N LYS A 544 5.39 13.18 1.16
CA LYS A 544 5.23 11.76 0.81
C LYS A 544 5.41 10.82 2.00
N LEU A 545 5.90 11.30 3.14
CA LEU A 545 6.05 10.49 4.36
C LEU A 545 4.75 9.78 4.77
N PRO A 546 3.56 10.43 4.73
CA PRO A 546 2.29 9.74 5.01
C PRO A 546 1.86 8.73 3.94
N ILE A 547 2.46 8.73 2.74
CA ILE A 547 2.18 7.73 1.70
C ILE A 547 3.12 6.54 1.88
N LEU A 548 4.40 6.81 2.15
CA LEU A 548 5.40 5.79 2.36
C LEU A 548 5.06 4.93 3.58
N SER A 549 4.70 5.54 4.71
CA SER A 549 4.40 4.81 5.97
C SER A 549 3.36 3.70 5.84
N TRP A 550 2.44 3.77 4.86
CA TRP A 550 1.43 2.74 4.63
C TRP A 550 2.01 1.38 4.26
N PHE A 551 3.22 1.32 3.70
CA PHE A 551 3.83 0.04 3.34
C PHE A 551 4.01 -0.90 4.55
N ALA A 552 4.13 -0.36 5.77
CA ALA A 552 4.30 -1.15 6.98
C ALA A 552 3.00 -1.86 7.42
N LEU A 553 1.83 -1.36 6.97
CA LEU A 553 0.54 -1.77 7.51
C LEU A 553 0.23 -3.27 7.32
N PRO A 554 0.45 -3.88 6.12
CA PRO A 554 0.22 -5.32 5.95
C PRO A 554 1.09 -6.17 6.87
N GLY A 555 2.40 -5.88 6.95
CA GLY A 555 3.32 -6.62 7.81
C GLY A 555 2.96 -6.52 9.29
N ALA A 556 2.66 -5.30 9.76
CA ALA A 556 2.29 -5.05 11.15
C ALA A 556 1.03 -5.83 11.57
N VAL A 557 0.03 -5.93 10.68
CA VAL A 557 -1.24 -6.62 10.99
C VAL A 557 -1.08 -8.14 11.01
N LEU A 558 -0.17 -8.71 10.22
CA LEU A 558 0.10 -10.15 10.23
C LEU A 558 0.86 -10.58 11.49
N ILE A 559 1.82 -9.78 11.95
CA ILE A 559 2.62 -10.09 13.15
C ILE A 559 1.98 -9.61 14.46
N TYR A 560 0.91 -8.81 14.41
CA TYR A 560 0.31 -8.19 15.58
C TYR A 560 0.01 -9.16 16.74
N PRO A 561 -0.66 -10.32 16.51
CA PRO A 561 -0.92 -11.28 17.59
C PRO A 561 0.37 -11.84 18.21
N TRP A 562 1.39 -12.03 17.39
CA TRP A 562 2.70 -12.56 17.80
C TRP A 562 3.50 -11.54 18.62
N VAL A 563 3.45 -10.27 18.24
CA VAL A 563 4.08 -9.18 18.98
C VAL A 563 3.42 -9.01 20.35
N LEU A 564 2.10 -9.13 20.45
CA LEU A 564 1.40 -9.11 21.73
C LEU A 564 1.86 -10.25 22.63
N LEU A 565 1.91 -11.49 22.11
CA LEU A 565 2.39 -12.66 22.86
C LEU A 565 3.83 -12.45 23.39
N ALA A 566 4.73 -11.94 22.55
CA ALA A 566 6.11 -11.67 22.93
C ALA A 566 6.21 -10.65 24.09
N ILE A 567 5.35 -9.63 24.09
CA ILE A 567 5.28 -8.61 25.13
C ILE A 567 4.65 -9.18 26.42
N GLU A 568 3.54 -9.92 26.30
CA GLU A 568 2.82 -10.51 27.44
C GLU A 568 3.68 -11.53 28.20
N GLN A 569 4.44 -12.35 27.47
CA GLN A 569 5.30 -13.39 28.05
C GLN A 569 6.72 -12.90 28.39
N ASN A 570 7.05 -11.63 28.09
CA ASN A 570 8.39 -11.05 28.25
C ASN A 570 9.51 -11.87 27.54
N GLN A 571 9.19 -12.43 26.37
CA GLN A 571 10.08 -13.31 25.59
C GLN A 571 10.39 -12.69 24.23
N PHE A 572 11.33 -11.74 24.21
CA PHE A 572 11.71 -11.00 22.99
C PHE A 572 12.41 -11.87 21.93
N ALA A 573 12.82 -13.10 22.27
CA ALA A 573 13.29 -14.08 21.29
C ALA A 573 12.21 -14.39 20.22
N LEU A 574 10.93 -14.28 20.55
CA LEU A 574 9.84 -14.43 19.59
C LEU A 574 9.82 -13.30 18.53
N LEU A 575 10.46 -12.16 18.76
CA LEU A 575 10.53 -11.08 17.76
C LEU A 575 11.60 -11.34 16.70
N THR A 576 12.56 -12.23 16.93
CA THR A 576 13.61 -12.55 15.96
C THR A 576 13.11 -13.54 14.91
N VAL A 577 12.16 -14.42 15.29
CA VAL A 577 11.69 -15.55 14.48
C VAL A 577 10.21 -15.82 14.70
N THR A 578 9.52 -16.20 13.64
CA THR A 578 8.06 -16.38 13.55
C THR A 578 7.62 -17.76 13.08
N GLY A 579 8.55 -18.71 12.92
CA GLY A 579 8.26 -20.10 12.56
C GLY A 579 9.45 -21.03 12.81
N SER A 580 9.20 -22.33 12.89
CA SER A 580 10.19 -23.37 13.19
C SER A 580 11.27 -23.57 12.11
N ALA A 581 11.03 -23.08 10.88
CA ALA A 581 11.93 -23.16 9.72
C ALA A 581 13.03 -22.07 9.71
N PHE A 582 13.63 -21.80 10.87
CA PHE A 582 14.70 -20.80 11.04
C PHE A 582 16.04 -21.46 11.40
N LEU A 583 17.13 -20.73 11.18
CA LEU A 583 18.46 -21.17 11.61
C LEU A 583 18.85 -20.53 12.93
N LEU A 584 19.44 -21.33 13.81
CA LEU A 584 20.00 -20.82 15.06
C LEU A 584 21.09 -19.77 14.74
N PRO A 585 21.11 -18.62 15.44
CA PRO A 585 22.13 -17.61 15.24
C PRO A 585 23.53 -18.21 15.45
N ALA A 586 24.41 -18.10 14.46
CA ALA A 586 25.82 -18.48 14.60
C ALA A 586 26.65 -17.26 15.00
N GLY A 587 27.60 -17.42 15.92
CA GLY A 587 28.46 -16.33 16.34
C GLY A 587 29.30 -15.81 15.16
N LEU A 588 29.39 -14.48 14.98
CA LEU A 588 30.22 -13.86 13.93
C LEU A 588 31.70 -14.32 13.96
N HIS A 589 32.18 -14.73 15.14
CA HIS A 589 33.55 -15.23 15.36
C HIS A 589 33.73 -16.71 15.00
N GLU A 590 32.65 -17.48 14.84
CA GLU A 590 32.69 -18.91 14.55
C GLU A 590 32.80 -19.19 13.04
N SER A 591 32.51 -18.19 12.21
CA SER A 591 32.59 -18.29 10.75
C SER A 591 33.77 -17.47 10.19
N VAL A 592 34.94 -18.11 10.10
CA VAL A 592 36.16 -17.54 9.49
C VAL A 592 35.89 -17.02 8.07
N THR A 593 35.00 -17.69 7.32
CA THR A 593 34.60 -17.30 5.96
C THR A 593 33.75 -16.03 5.94
N ALA A 594 32.83 -15.84 6.90
CA ALA A 594 32.05 -14.61 7.04
C ALA A 594 32.94 -13.41 7.40
N LEU A 595 33.95 -13.60 8.25
CA LEU A 595 34.91 -12.56 8.63
C LEU A 595 35.79 -12.11 7.44
N ILE A 596 36.26 -13.04 6.61
CA ILE A 596 37.03 -12.73 5.40
C ILE A 596 36.17 -11.93 4.41
N PHE A 597 34.92 -12.34 4.18
CA PHE A 597 34.00 -11.63 3.29
C PHE A 597 33.62 -10.24 3.82
N LEU A 598 33.40 -10.09 5.14
CA LEU A 598 33.16 -8.80 5.79
C LEU A 598 34.39 -7.89 5.71
N GLY A 599 35.60 -8.43 5.84
CA GLY A 599 36.85 -7.68 5.66
C GLY A 599 37.00 -7.14 4.24
N VAL A 600 36.74 -7.97 3.21
CA VAL A 600 36.77 -7.55 1.79
C VAL A 600 35.69 -6.50 1.50
N ALA A 601 34.49 -6.68 2.04
CA ALA A 601 33.38 -5.74 1.90
C ALA A 601 33.63 -4.41 2.65
N GLY A 602 34.31 -4.47 3.80
CA GLY A 602 34.79 -3.30 4.57
C GLY A 602 35.86 -2.49 3.84
N ILE A 603 36.80 -3.15 3.15
CA ILE A 603 37.77 -2.48 2.25
C ILE A 603 37.03 -1.74 1.12
N GLY A 604 35.97 -2.34 0.57
CA GLY A 604 35.07 -1.69 -0.40
C GLY A 604 34.33 -0.47 0.17
N ALA A 605 33.92 -0.51 1.44
CA ALA A 605 33.31 0.63 2.13
C ALA A 605 34.29 1.79 2.36
N VAL A 606 35.54 1.50 2.73
CA VAL A 606 36.61 2.51 2.85
C VAL A 606 36.91 3.14 1.48
N ALA A 607 36.93 2.35 0.40
CA ALA A 607 37.11 2.86 -0.95
C ALA A 607 35.95 3.76 -1.43
N SER A 608 34.72 3.53 -0.93
CA SER A 608 33.53 4.34 -1.28
C SER A 608 33.57 5.79 -0.76
N LEU A 609 34.36 6.07 0.28
CA LEU A 609 34.54 7.42 0.85
C LEU A 609 35.21 8.39 -0.12
N PHE A 610 35.97 7.87 -1.10
CA PHE A 610 36.66 8.67 -2.11
C PHE A 610 35.78 8.97 -3.35
N GLY A 611 34.48 8.58 -3.34
CA GLY A 611 33.51 8.81 -4.42
C GLY A 611 32.43 9.85 -4.06
N ALA A 612 31.99 10.65 -5.05
CA ALA A 612 31.13 11.84 -4.88
C ALA A 612 29.65 11.60 -4.48
N ARG A 613 29.28 10.48 -3.85
CA ARG A 613 27.91 10.18 -3.41
C ARG A 613 27.85 9.85 -1.91
N LEU A 614 28.21 10.85 -1.10
CA LEU A 614 28.37 10.81 0.36
C LEU A 614 27.21 10.11 1.11
N ALA A 615 25.96 10.31 0.67
CA ALA A 615 24.77 9.76 1.34
C ALA A 615 24.68 8.22 1.31
N VAL A 616 25.19 7.57 0.25
CA VAL A 616 25.19 6.09 0.13
C VAL A 616 26.32 5.49 0.97
N SER A 617 27.43 6.22 1.09
CA SER A 617 28.57 5.84 1.93
C SER A 617 28.20 5.91 3.42
N VAL A 618 27.56 7.00 3.88
CA VAL A 618 27.11 7.17 5.27
C VAL A 618 26.10 6.10 5.71
N SER A 619 25.13 5.75 4.85
CA SER A 619 24.14 4.69 5.15
C SER A 619 24.77 3.30 5.25
N SER A 620 25.80 3.02 4.44
CA SER A 620 26.55 1.76 4.52
C SER A 620 27.37 1.65 5.81
N TRP A 621 27.89 2.76 6.32
CA TRP A 621 28.62 2.83 7.60
C TRP A 621 27.70 2.71 8.82
N VAL A 622 26.52 3.32 8.80
CA VAL A 622 25.54 3.16 9.89
C VAL A 622 25.11 1.70 10.04
N VAL A 623 24.90 0.99 8.92
CA VAL A 623 24.61 -0.45 8.93
C VAL A 623 25.80 -1.27 9.47
N ALA A 624 27.03 -0.94 9.08
CA ALA A 624 28.23 -1.60 9.60
C ALA A 624 28.42 -1.38 11.11
N ILE A 625 28.10 -0.19 11.63
CA ILE A 625 28.16 0.13 13.06
C ILE A 625 27.06 -0.63 13.83
N ILE A 626 25.84 -0.73 13.28
CA ILE A 626 24.75 -1.52 13.89
C ILE A 626 25.15 -2.99 14.04
N LEU A 627 25.89 -3.57 13.08
CA LEU A 627 26.41 -4.94 13.20
C LEU A 627 27.49 -5.08 14.28
N GLY A 628 28.41 -4.11 14.37
CA GLY A 628 29.47 -4.10 15.36
C GLY A 628 28.99 -3.87 16.80
N VAL A 629 27.90 -3.10 16.97
CA VAL A 629 27.24 -2.93 18.28
C VAL A 629 26.29 -4.09 18.58
N GLY A 630 25.61 -4.62 17.55
CA GLY A 630 24.69 -5.73 17.66
C GLY A 630 25.35 -7.06 18.05
N SER A 631 26.63 -7.28 17.72
CA SER A 631 27.36 -8.50 18.08
C SER A 631 27.48 -8.75 19.60
N VAL A 632 27.15 -7.75 20.42
CA VAL A 632 27.06 -7.86 21.89
C VAL A 632 25.72 -8.47 22.34
N TYR A 633 24.66 -8.37 21.53
CA TYR A 633 23.33 -8.99 21.75
C TYR A 633 23.09 -10.12 20.72
N GLN A 634 23.60 -11.31 21.05
CA GLN A 634 23.60 -12.52 20.21
C GLN A 634 22.25 -12.91 19.55
N PRO A 635 21.07 -12.74 20.18
CA PRO A 635 19.79 -13.14 19.57
C PRO A 635 19.44 -12.34 18.31
N ILE A 636 19.92 -11.11 18.19
CA ILE A 636 19.52 -10.16 17.13
C ILE A 636 20.57 -10.11 16.01
N ALA A 637 21.86 -10.10 16.36
CA ALA A 637 22.94 -9.92 15.39
C ALA A 637 23.45 -11.20 14.71
N GLY A 638 23.15 -12.39 15.26
CA GLY A 638 23.58 -13.66 14.67
C GLY A 638 22.68 -14.17 13.54
N THR A 639 21.61 -13.45 13.15
CA THR A 639 20.73 -13.88 12.05
C THR A 639 21.44 -13.78 10.70
N PHE A 640 21.43 -14.88 9.94
CA PHE A 640 22.07 -14.92 8.63
C PHE A 640 21.45 -13.92 7.63
N ALA A 641 20.14 -13.66 7.73
CA ALA A 641 19.48 -12.66 6.91
C ALA A 641 20.01 -11.24 7.15
N LEU A 642 20.30 -10.85 8.40
CA LEU A 642 20.89 -9.54 8.69
C LEU A 642 22.32 -9.42 8.15
N GLN A 643 23.12 -10.49 8.26
CA GLN A 643 24.47 -10.56 7.69
C GLN A 643 24.46 -10.48 6.15
N ALA A 644 23.50 -11.12 5.49
CA ALA A 644 23.35 -11.02 4.05
C ALA A 644 22.95 -9.60 3.62
N LEU A 645 22.07 -8.92 4.37
CA LEU A 645 21.64 -7.55 4.07
C LEU A 645 22.76 -6.52 4.28
N SER A 646 23.61 -6.71 5.28
CA SER A 646 24.78 -5.86 5.44
C SER A 646 25.79 -6.05 4.32
N LEU A 647 26.06 -7.30 3.92
CA LEU A 647 26.86 -7.59 2.74
C LEU A 647 26.26 -6.92 1.51
N ALA A 648 24.95 -6.99 1.32
CA ALA A 648 24.24 -6.33 0.22
C ALA A 648 24.50 -4.80 0.20
N ALA A 649 24.45 -4.14 1.36
CA ALA A 649 24.74 -2.71 1.47
C ALA A 649 26.19 -2.38 1.08
N LEU A 650 27.16 -3.15 1.59
CA LEU A 650 28.58 -2.98 1.27
C LEU A 650 28.86 -3.22 -0.22
N LEU A 651 28.20 -4.21 -0.82
CA LEU A 651 28.28 -4.55 -2.23
C LEU A 651 27.73 -3.44 -3.14
N VAL A 652 26.68 -2.72 -2.73
CA VAL A 652 26.22 -1.51 -3.43
C VAL A 652 27.31 -0.43 -3.41
N GLY A 653 27.97 -0.22 -2.26
CA GLY A 653 29.10 0.70 -2.13
C GLY A 653 30.29 0.34 -3.03
N ALA A 654 30.69 -0.94 -3.02
CA ALA A 654 31.77 -1.46 -3.87
C ALA A 654 31.42 -1.34 -5.36
N GLY A 655 30.17 -1.62 -5.75
CA GLY A 655 29.70 -1.48 -7.11
C GLY A 655 29.72 -0.03 -7.61
N LEU A 656 29.35 0.93 -6.76
CA LEU A 656 29.46 2.36 -7.07
C LEU A 656 30.90 2.81 -7.31
N PHE A 657 31.83 2.30 -6.49
CA PHE A 657 33.26 2.54 -6.68
C PHE A 657 33.75 1.98 -8.02
N LEU A 658 33.41 0.72 -8.33
CA LEU A 658 33.76 0.06 -9.61
C LEU A 658 33.18 0.78 -10.83
N ASP A 659 31.96 1.33 -10.74
CA ASP A 659 31.34 2.11 -11.80
C ASP A 659 32.11 3.42 -12.07
N GLY A 660 32.68 4.01 -11.02
CA GLY A 660 33.49 5.23 -11.08
C GLY A 660 34.93 5.04 -11.58
N LEU A 661 35.45 3.81 -11.58
CA LEU A 661 36.81 3.53 -12.05
C LEU A 661 36.96 3.80 -13.55
N LYS A 662 38.05 4.51 -13.88
CA LYS A 662 38.47 4.83 -15.26
C LYS A 662 39.61 3.92 -15.76
N ARG A 663 40.44 3.37 -14.87
CA ARG A 663 41.64 2.58 -15.23
C ARG A 663 41.27 1.12 -15.53
N LYS A 664 41.52 0.66 -16.76
CA LYS A 664 41.15 -0.70 -17.23
C LYS A 664 41.79 -1.82 -16.42
N TRP A 665 43.07 -1.71 -16.05
CA TRP A 665 43.79 -2.76 -15.30
C TRP A 665 43.24 -2.94 -13.87
N ALA A 666 42.83 -1.84 -13.22
CA ALA A 666 42.24 -1.88 -11.88
C ALA A 666 40.85 -2.51 -11.92
N ILE A 667 40.07 -2.20 -12.96
CA ILE A 667 38.78 -2.83 -13.23
C ILE A 667 38.94 -4.34 -13.40
N THR A 668 39.90 -4.80 -14.23
CA THR A 668 40.12 -6.23 -14.47
C THR A 668 40.61 -6.95 -13.22
N ALA A 669 41.56 -6.38 -12.47
CA ALA A 669 42.10 -7.00 -11.26
C ALA A 669 41.02 -7.20 -10.19
N VAL A 670 40.22 -6.17 -9.90
CA VAL A 670 39.14 -6.26 -8.90
C VAL A 670 38.04 -7.20 -9.38
N SER A 671 37.72 -7.21 -10.68
CA SER A 671 36.69 -8.10 -11.23
C SER A 671 37.10 -9.57 -11.15
N ILE A 672 38.37 -9.88 -11.45
CA ILE A 672 38.92 -11.24 -11.34
C ILE A 672 38.89 -11.69 -9.88
N ALA A 673 39.38 -10.86 -8.94
CA ALA A 673 39.40 -11.21 -7.52
C ALA A 673 37.99 -11.46 -6.96
N ALA A 674 37.02 -10.58 -7.27
CA ALA A 674 35.64 -10.75 -6.83
C ALA A 674 34.95 -11.98 -7.45
N SER A 675 35.21 -12.26 -8.73
CA SER A 675 34.67 -13.45 -9.41
C SER A 675 35.29 -14.73 -8.87
N ALA A 676 36.60 -14.75 -8.65
CA ALA A 676 37.31 -15.90 -8.07
C ALA A 676 36.82 -16.19 -6.63
N GLY A 677 36.61 -15.15 -5.82
CA GLY A 677 36.05 -15.31 -4.47
C GLY A 677 34.61 -15.85 -4.47
N ALA A 678 33.75 -15.35 -5.38
CA ALA A 678 32.38 -15.85 -5.53
C ALA A 678 32.34 -17.31 -6.01
N VAL A 679 33.20 -17.69 -6.96
CA VAL A 679 33.32 -19.07 -7.45
C VAL A 679 33.88 -19.99 -6.37
N ALA A 680 34.91 -19.57 -5.64
CA ALA A 680 35.48 -20.35 -4.54
C ALA A 680 34.46 -20.60 -3.42
N SER A 681 33.73 -19.55 -3.02
CA SER A 681 32.60 -19.67 -2.08
C SER A 681 31.52 -20.62 -2.60
N GLY A 682 31.11 -20.44 -3.85
CA GLY A 682 30.12 -21.30 -4.52
C GLY A 682 30.53 -22.77 -4.58
N LEU A 683 31.80 -23.07 -4.84
CA LEU A 683 32.31 -24.43 -4.87
C LEU A 683 32.31 -25.07 -3.48
N VAL A 684 32.86 -24.36 -2.48
CA VAL A 684 33.01 -24.86 -1.11
C VAL A 684 31.66 -25.07 -0.42
N LEU A 685 30.72 -24.14 -0.60
CA LEU A 685 29.42 -24.14 0.09
C LEU A 685 28.26 -24.67 -0.76
N GLY A 686 28.51 -24.97 -2.04
CA GLY A 686 27.55 -25.60 -2.93
C GLY A 686 27.77 -27.12 -3.02
N PRO A 687 28.33 -27.64 -4.13
CA PRO A 687 28.41 -29.08 -4.37
C PRO A 687 29.40 -29.82 -3.45
N LEU A 688 30.35 -29.12 -2.83
CA LEU A 688 31.32 -29.72 -1.91
C LEU A 688 30.90 -29.66 -0.44
N ALA A 689 29.78 -29.00 -0.12
CA ALA A 689 29.28 -28.93 1.24
C ALA A 689 28.58 -30.25 1.63
N LEU A 690 28.80 -30.70 2.86
CA LEU A 690 27.99 -31.76 3.46
C LEU A 690 26.58 -31.20 3.68
N SER A 691 25.64 -31.51 2.79
CA SER A 691 24.26 -31.06 2.91
C SER A 691 23.61 -31.71 4.14
N GLN A 692 23.07 -30.90 5.06
CA GLN A 692 22.23 -31.37 6.17
C GLN A 692 20.76 -31.57 5.74
N VAL A 693 20.50 -31.41 4.44
CA VAL A 693 19.19 -31.55 3.81
C VAL A 693 19.06 -32.95 3.23
N SER A 694 17.93 -33.61 3.50
CA SER A 694 17.54 -34.87 2.86
C SER A 694 16.18 -34.73 2.17
N PHE A 695 15.96 -35.55 1.14
CA PHE A 695 14.68 -35.62 0.43
C PHE A 695 13.98 -36.93 0.78
N GLY A 696 12.68 -36.87 1.10
CA GLY A 696 11.91 -38.02 1.56
C GLY A 696 10.43 -38.00 1.16
N SER A 697 9.69 -38.94 1.75
CA SER A 697 8.23 -39.04 1.63
C SER A 697 7.54 -37.82 2.27
N GLN A 698 6.36 -37.43 1.79
CA GLN A 698 5.58 -36.33 2.37
C GLN A 698 4.85 -36.71 3.63
N ARG A 699 4.48 -37.98 3.74
CA ARG A 699 3.78 -38.54 4.89
C ARG A 699 4.59 -38.34 6.17
N GLN A 700 3.94 -37.86 7.22
CA GLN A 700 4.52 -37.73 8.56
C GLN A 700 3.99 -38.80 9.54
N ALA A 701 3.05 -39.62 9.09
CA ALA A 701 2.49 -40.73 9.85
C ALA A 701 2.39 -42.00 8.98
N PRO A 702 2.22 -43.18 9.61
CA PRO A 702 1.95 -44.42 8.89
C PRO A 702 0.75 -44.33 7.94
N ALA A 703 0.79 -45.07 6.84
CA ALA A 703 -0.25 -45.00 5.80
C ALA A 703 -1.67 -45.29 6.33
N LEU A 704 -1.81 -46.18 7.32
CA LEU A 704 -3.08 -46.48 7.95
C LEU A 704 -3.66 -45.28 8.72
N VAL A 705 -2.80 -44.56 9.46
CA VAL A 705 -3.17 -43.35 10.20
C VAL A 705 -3.56 -42.24 9.22
N VAL A 706 -2.77 -42.05 8.15
CA VAL A 706 -3.07 -41.05 7.11
C VAL A 706 -4.42 -41.34 6.42
N ALA A 707 -4.66 -42.59 6.02
CA ALA A 707 -5.91 -42.98 5.38
C ALA A 707 -7.13 -42.82 6.32
N ALA A 708 -6.95 -43.09 7.61
CA ALA A 708 -7.99 -42.86 8.59
C ALA A 708 -8.23 -41.34 8.78
N ALA A 709 -7.16 -40.54 8.80
CA ALA A 709 -7.25 -39.08 8.98
C ALA A 709 -7.88 -38.35 7.80
N GLU A 710 -7.84 -38.93 6.59
CA GLU A 710 -8.59 -38.43 5.42
C GLU A 710 -10.11 -38.59 5.59
N VAL A 711 -10.55 -39.57 6.37
CA VAL A 711 -11.97 -39.82 6.66
C VAL A 711 -12.43 -39.02 7.87
N ASP A 712 -11.59 -38.92 8.90
CA ASP A 712 -11.84 -38.14 10.12
C ASP A 712 -10.60 -37.31 10.52
N GLU A 713 -10.69 -35.98 10.34
CA GLU A 713 -9.61 -35.05 10.71
C GLU A 713 -9.34 -35.02 12.23
N GLY A 714 -10.26 -35.55 13.05
CA GLY A 714 -10.17 -35.61 14.51
C GLY A 714 -9.30 -36.73 15.07
N ILE A 715 -8.73 -37.59 14.21
CA ILE A 715 -7.94 -38.74 14.65
C ILE A 715 -6.71 -38.33 15.44
N ARG A 716 -6.45 -39.04 16.54
CA ARG A 716 -5.27 -38.80 17.39
C ARG A 716 -4.39 -40.03 17.48
N THR A 717 -3.10 -39.83 17.30
CA THR A 717 -2.07 -40.86 17.43
C THR A 717 -1.14 -40.54 18.59
N LEU A 718 -1.06 -41.43 19.57
CA LEU A 718 -0.09 -41.34 20.65
C LEU A 718 1.26 -41.90 20.17
N ARG A 719 2.26 -41.04 20.01
CA ARG A 719 3.63 -41.45 19.70
C ARG A 719 4.42 -41.59 21.00
N ILE A 720 5.00 -42.77 21.21
CA ILE A 720 5.88 -43.10 22.33
C ILE A 720 7.27 -43.36 21.76
N ASP A 721 8.24 -42.58 22.19
CA ASP A 721 9.64 -42.71 21.82
C ASP A 721 10.45 -43.24 23.01
N ALA A 722 10.97 -44.46 22.89
CA ALA A 722 11.64 -45.18 23.95
C ALA A 722 13.17 -45.02 23.87
N ASN A 723 13.68 -43.95 24.49
CA ASN A 723 15.10 -43.60 24.49
C ASN A 723 15.77 -43.96 25.82
N GLY A 724 16.10 -45.24 25.98
CA GLY A 724 16.78 -45.76 27.18
C GLY A 724 15.89 -45.67 28.43
N ASN A 725 16.24 -44.77 29.36
CA ASN A 725 15.53 -44.58 30.64
C ASN A 725 14.47 -43.47 30.61
N GLN A 726 14.30 -42.78 29.48
CA GLN A 726 13.28 -41.74 29.30
C GLN A 726 12.30 -42.14 28.20
N LEU A 727 11.02 -41.80 28.41
CA LEU A 727 9.96 -41.97 27.43
C LEU A 727 9.52 -40.58 26.99
N ASP A 728 9.75 -40.25 25.72
CA ASP A 728 9.20 -39.04 25.13
C ASP A 728 7.84 -39.37 24.51
N VAL A 729 6.81 -38.67 24.95
CA VAL A 729 5.42 -38.94 24.56
C VAL A 729 4.87 -37.71 23.86
N GLU A 730 4.35 -37.90 22.66
CA GLU A 730 3.71 -36.84 21.88
C GLU A 730 2.34 -37.30 21.37
N LEU A 731 1.35 -36.42 21.48
CA LEU A 731 0.03 -36.65 20.89
C LEU A 731 -0.03 -35.94 19.52
N LEU A 732 -0.12 -36.73 18.46
CA LEU A 732 -0.21 -36.25 17.08
C LEU A 732 -1.67 -36.19 16.62
N TRP A 733 -2.01 -35.16 15.84
CA TRP A 733 -3.34 -34.98 15.27
C TRP A 733 -3.34 -35.30 13.77
N GLY A 734 -4.40 -35.93 13.28
CA GLY A 734 -4.61 -36.24 11.87
C GLY A 734 -3.48 -37.07 11.25
N ALA A 735 -3.05 -36.68 10.05
CA ALA A 735 -2.05 -37.37 9.22
C ALA A 735 -0.58 -37.18 9.68
N GLY A 736 -0.36 -36.69 10.91
CA GLY A 736 0.95 -36.39 11.49
C GLY A 736 1.25 -34.88 11.50
N ARG A 737 2.39 -34.52 12.08
CA ARG A 737 2.73 -33.11 12.37
C ARG A 737 3.42 -32.45 11.18
N SER A 738 2.65 -31.81 10.32
CA SER A 738 3.15 -30.97 9.23
C SER A 738 3.76 -29.65 9.76
N LEU A 739 4.55 -28.99 8.92
CA LEU A 739 5.24 -27.75 9.29
C LEU A 739 4.30 -26.67 9.82
N GLU A 740 3.15 -26.47 9.17
CA GLU A 740 2.16 -25.46 9.57
C GLU A 740 1.49 -25.76 10.92
N GLN A 741 1.52 -27.03 11.37
CA GLN A 741 1.02 -27.49 12.66
C GLN A 741 2.12 -27.51 13.74
N THR A 742 3.34 -27.07 13.42
CA THR A 742 4.35 -26.79 14.44
C THR A 742 4.06 -25.44 15.10
N SER A 743 4.41 -25.30 16.38
CA SER A 743 4.29 -24.03 17.09
C SER A 743 5.64 -23.71 17.71
N LEU A 744 6.28 -22.67 17.21
CA LEU A 744 7.53 -22.15 17.78
C LEU A 744 7.30 -21.59 19.18
N ALA A 745 6.15 -20.95 19.42
CA ALA A 745 5.80 -20.42 20.73
C ALA A 745 5.75 -21.53 21.79
N TYR A 746 5.13 -22.68 21.47
CA TYR A 746 5.11 -23.84 22.36
C TYR A 746 6.52 -24.35 22.68
N GLN A 747 7.40 -24.43 21.68
CA GLN A 747 8.78 -24.90 21.86
C GLN A 747 9.65 -23.96 22.71
N LEU A 748 9.42 -22.64 22.64
CA LEU A 748 10.21 -21.65 23.38
C LEU A 748 9.66 -21.38 24.78
N LEU A 749 8.33 -21.38 24.95
CA LEU A 749 7.68 -21.07 26.22
C LEU A 749 7.56 -22.30 27.13
N LEU A 750 7.51 -23.51 26.55
CA LEU A 750 7.28 -24.78 27.26
C LEU A 750 6.16 -24.66 28.32
N PRO A 751 4.94 -24.20 27.93
CA PRO A 751 3.84 -24.02 28.87
C PRO A 751 3.41 -25.36 29.47
N ALA A 752 2.96 -25.35 30.73
CA ALA A 752 2.45 -26.54 31.39
C ALA A 752 1.18 -27.04 30.68
N SER A 753 1.23 -28.24 30.12
CA SER A 753 0.06 -28.85 29.47
C SER A 753 -0.89 -29.44 30.52
N PRO A 754 -2.20 -29.16 30.43
CA PRO A 754 -3.19 -29.71 31.36
C PRO A 754 -3.27 -31.24 31.29
N ILE A 755 -2.83 -31.82 30.16
CA ILE A 755 -2.96 -33.24 29.83
C ILE A 755 -1.65 -34.01 30.07
N ALA A 756 -0.58 -33.32 30.49
CA ALA A 756 0.75 -33.94 30.64
C ALA A 756 0.73 -35.13 31.63
N ASN A 757 0.02 -34.99 32.75
CA ASN A 757 -0.07 -36.04 33.77
C ASN A 757 -0.84 -37.27 33.26
N GLU A 758 -1.93 -37.06 32.53
CA GLU A 758 -2.73 -38.14 31.94
C GLU A 758 -1.95 -38.88 30.85
N LEU A 759 -1.21 -38.15 29.99
CA LEU A 759 -0.34 -38.74 28.97
C LEU A 759 0.83 -39.52 29.58
N ALA A 760 1.45 -39.01 30.65
CA ALA A 760 2.51 -39.71 31.35
C ALA A 760 1.99 -40.99 32.02
N GLN A 761 0.83 -40.92 32.69
CA GLN A 761 0.19 -42.08 33.31
C GLN A 761 -0.21 -43.14 32.27
N LEU A 762 -0.82 -42.72 31.15
CA LEU A 762 -1.18 -43.61 30.06
C LEU A 762 0.06 -44.29 29.46
N SER A 763 1.08 -43.52 29.10
CA SER A 763 2.27 -44.06 28.42
C SER A 763 3.08 -44.97 29.34
N GLY A 764 3.18 -44.63 30.63
CA GLY A 764 3.77 -45.51 31.64
C GLY A 764 2.99 -46.83 31.80
N SER A 765 1.66 -46.77 31.79
CA SER A 765 0.81 -47.97 31.88
C SER A 765 0.92 -48.85 30.63
N LEU A 766 1.02 -48.23 29.44
CA LEU A 766 1.22 -48.93 28.16
C LEU A 766 2.57 -49.66 28.11
N VAL A 767 3.66 -48.97 28.45
CA VAL A 767 5.01 -49.56 28.42
C VAL A 767 5.22 -50.61 29.53
N ALA A 768 4.58 -50.44 30.69
CA ALA A 768 4.65 -51.39 31.80
C ALA A 768 3.72 -52.61 31.63
N GLY A 769 2.81 -52.60 30.65
CA GLY A 769 1.85 -53.69 30.42
C GLY A 769 0.74 -53.75 31.46
N ASN A 770 0.37 -52.60 32.06
CA ASN A 770 -0.67 -52.53 33.08
C ASN A 770 -2.01 -52.10 32.45
N PRO A 771 -3.02 -52.99 32.33
CA PRO A 771 -4.30 -52.66 31.70
C PRO A 771 -5.22 -51.77 32.56
N SER A 772 -4.94 -51.60 33.85
CA SER A 772 -5.84 -50.86 34.75
C SER A 772 -5.95 -49.38 34.36
N GLY A 773 -7.15 -48.92 34.03
CA GLY A 773 -7.43 -47.50 33.70
C GLY A 773 -7.00 -47.04 32.30
N VAL A 774 -6.34 -47.90 31.51
CA VAL A 774 -5.87 -47.55 30.14
C VAL A 774 -7.03 -47.24 29.20
N GLN A 775 -8.12 -48.00 29.25
CA GLN A 775 -9.29 -47.76 28.38
C GLN A 775 -9.95 -46.41 28.66
N GLU A 776 -10.08 -46.04 29.93
CA GLU A 776 -10.66 -44.76 30.35
C GLU A 776 -9.78 -43.60 29.87
N LEU A 777 -8.46 -43.71 30.07
CA LEU A 777 -7.49 -42.71 29.59
C LEU A 777 -7.42 -42.60 28.07
N LEU A 778 -7.46 -43.73 27.33
CA LEU A 778 -7.52 -43.71 25.86
C LEU A 778 -8.80 -43.02 25.37
N SER A 779 -9.93 -43.25 26.05
CA SER A 779 -11.21 -42.64 25.71
C SER A 779 -11.30 -41.15 26.09
N SER A 780 -10.76 -40.75 27.25
CA SER A 780 -10.76 -39.34 27.68
C SER A 780 -9.85 -38.48 26.81
N LEU A 781 -8.71 -39.04 26.40
CA LEU A 781 -7.75 -38.41 25.51
C LEU A 781 -8.12 -38.55 24.03
N GLY A 782 -9.12 -39.39 23.71
CA GLY A 782 -9.58 -39.64 22.35
C GLY A 782 -8.48 -40.20 21.45
N ILE A 783 -7.69 -41.17 21.92
CA ILE A 783 -6.59 -41.75 21.15
C ILE A 783 -7.11 -42.90 20.28
N ASP A 784 -6.83 -42.86 18.99
CA ASP A 784 -7.24 -43.87 18.00
C ASP A 784 -6.10 -44.83 17.64
N PHE A 785 -4.86 -44.33 17.66
CA PHE A 785 -3.67 -45.10 17.31
C PHE A 785 -2.56 -44.91 18.35
N VAL A 786 -1.75 -45.95 18.55
CA VAL A 786 -0.52 -45.89 19.36
C VAL A 786 0.65 -46.27 18.46
N LEU A 787 1.69 -45.44 18.43
CA LEU A 787 2.90 -45.61 17.63
C LEU A 787 4.11 -45.68 18.56
N LEU A 788 4.81 -46.81 18.57
CA LEU A 788 6.04 -47.00 19.34
C LEU A 788 7.27 -46.91 18.41
N GLN A 789 8.17 -46.00 18.74
CA GLN A 789 9.47 -45.84 18.09
C GLN A 789 10.59 -45.73 19.15
N GLY A 790 11.85 -45.77 18.71
CA GLY A 790 13.01 -45.55 19.58
C GLY A 790 14.30 -46.05 18.97
N ASP A 791 15.42 -45.67 19.57
CA ASP A 791 16.76 -46.09 19.14
C ASP A 791 17.22 -47.37 19.84
N ASN A 792 16.70 -47.66 21.04
CA ASN A 792 17.10 -48.84 21.82
C ASN A 792 16.18 -50.05 21.55
N GLN A 793 16.71 -51.04 20.82
CA GLN A 793 15.98 -52.26 20.47
C GLN A 793 15.47 -53.05 21.69
N GLU A 794 16.19 -53.06 22.81
CA GLU A 794 15.75 -53.78 24.02
C GLU A 794 14.49 -53.13 24.61
N SER A 795 14.51 -51.82 24.81
CA SER A 795 13.36 -51.06 25.33
C SER A 795 12.14 -51.18 24.42
N ILE A 796 12.33 -51.12 23.10
CA ILE A 796 11.24 -51.27 22.12
C ILE A 796 10.64 -52.69 22.19
N SER A 797 11.48 -53.72 22.30
CA SER A 797 11.01 -55.10 22.36
C SER A 797 10.19 -55.37 23.64
N ALA A 798 10.64 -54.85 24.79
CA ALA A 798 9.94 -54.98 26.06
C ALA A 798 8.59 -54.22 26.04
N ALA A 799 8.59 -52.97 25.58
CA ALA A 799 7.38 -52.16 25.44
C ALA A 799 6.40 -52.78 24.45
N ARG A 800 6.89 -53.38 23.35
CA ARG A 800 6.06 -54.08 22.37
C ARG A 800 5.34 -55.27 22.99
N VAL A 801 6.04 -56.12 23.74
CA VAL A 801 5.42 -57.28 24.41
C VAL A 801 4.36 -56.83 25.42
N ALA A 802 4.64 -55.74 26.15
CA ALA A 802 3.69 -55.15 27.07
C ALA A 802 2.43 -54.63 26.37
N ILE A 803 2.57 -53.89 25.26
CA ILE A 803 1.44 -53.36 24.48
C ILE A 803 0.65 -54.48 23.81
N ASP A 804 1.32 -55.49 23.22
CA ASP A 804 0.70 -56.64 22.57
C ASP A 804 -0.13 -57.50 23.56
N SER A 805 0.15 -57.43 24.86
CA SER A 805 -0.62 -58.14 25.89
C SER A 805 -2.01 -57.55 26.16
N MET A 806 -2.30 -56.34 25.66
CA MET A 806 -3.54 -55.60 25.92
C MET A 806 -4.60 -55.92 24.86
N THR A 807 -5.77 -56.41 25.27
CA THR A 807 -6.87 -56.77 24.35
C THR A 807 -7.57 -55.56 23.69
N ILE A 808 -7.34 -54.36 24.21
CA ILE A 808 -7.93 -53.10 23.74
C ILE A 808 -7.19 -52.56 22.49
N LEU A 809 -5.97 -53.04 22.24
CA LEU A 809 -5.09 -52.59 21.16
C LEU A 809 -4.92 -53.71 20.11
N GLN A 810 -5.29 -53.44 18.87
CA GLN A 810 -5.09 -54.35 17.76
C GLN A 810 -3.79 -53.99 17.02
N ALA A 811 -2.86 -54.94 16.94
CA ALA A 811 -1.60 -54.74 16.22
C ALA A 811 -1.85 -54.54 14.72
N ALA A 812 -1.45 -53.38 14.19
CA ALA A 812 -1.53 -53.05 12.77
C ALA A 812 -0.25 -53.43 12.00
N GLY A 813 0.87 -53.59 12.71
CA GLY A 813 2.14 -54.11 12.18
C GLY A 813 3.32 -53.14 12.32
N GLN A 814 4.46 -53.51 11.73
CA GLN A 814 5.65 -52.67 11.68
C GLN A 814 5.59 -51.73 10.48
N THR A 815 5.84 -50.45 10.73
CA THR A 815 5.83 -49.38 9.73
C THR A 815 7.21 -48.72 9.67
N PRO A 816 7.51 -47.91 8.65
CA PRO A 816 8.75 -47.13 8.61
C PRO A 816 8.91 -46.14 9.79
N TYR A 817 7.82 -45.82 10.49
CA TYR A 817 7.78 -44.91 11.63
C TYR A 817 7.76 -45.66 12.99
N GLY A 818 7.87 -46.98 13.00
CA GLY A 818 7.79 -47.81 14.21
C GLY A 818 6.61 -48.80 14.20
N HIS A 819 6.34 -49.40 15.35
CA HIS A 819 5.25 -50.36 15.53
C HIS A 819 3.93 -49.63 15.79
N LEU A 820 2.88 -50.01 15.07
CA LEU A 820 1.57 -49.35 15.13
C LEU A 820 0.50 -50.28 15.69
N TRP A 821 -0.33 -49.74 16.57
CA TRP A 821 -1.56 -50.36 17.08
C TRP A 821 -2.75 -49.43 16.86
N GLN A 822 -3.91 -50.04 16.64
CA GLN A 822 -5.20 -49.36 16.55
C GLN A 822 -6.03 -49.65 17.80
N VAL A 823 -6.66 -48.62 18.36
CA VAL A 823 -7.55 -48.73 19.53
C VAL A 823 -8.91 -49.28 19.07
N VAL A 824 -9.35 -50.38 19.67
CA VAL A 824 -10.62 -51.02 19.32
C VAL A 824 -11.78 -50.28 20.00
N GLY A 825 -12.74 -49.78 19.20
CA GLY A 825 -13.92 -49.07 19.71
C GLY A 825 -13.67 -47.61 20.06
N SER A 826 -12.74 -46.93 19.36
CA SER A 826 -12.51 -45.51 19.57
C SER A 826 -13.77 -44.68 19.27
N ALA A 827 -14.00 -43.65 20.08
CA ALA A 827 -15.11 -42.73 19.89
C ALA A 827 -14.75 -41.73 18.78
N ASN A 828 -15.70 -41.42 17.89
CA ASN A 828 -15.51 -40.37 16.90
C ASN A 828 -15.25 -39.04 17.61
N ASN A 829 -14.01 -38.55 17.52
CA ASN A 829 -13.65 -37.24 18.03
C ASN A 829 -14.09 -36.19 17.02
N THR A 830 -15.28 -35.61 17.18
CA THR A 830 -15.64 -34.45 16.36
C THR A 830 -14.71 -33.29 16.72
N PRO A 831 -13.88 -32.78 15.78
CA PRO A 831 -13.06 -31.61 16.07
C PRO A 831 -13.98 -30.45 16.45
N SER A 832 -13.65 -29.75 17.55
CA SER A 832 -14.28 -28.48 17.87
C SER A 832 -14.14 -27.57 16.65
N SER A 833 -15.27 -27.11 16.10
CA SER A 833 -15.28 -26.31 14.87
C SER A 833 -14.23 -25.19 14.94
N LEU A 834 -13.33 -25.18 13.96
CA LEU A 834 -12.38 -24.09 13.74
C LEU A 834 -13.18 -22.82 13.42
N GLU A 835 -13.61 -22.07 14.43
CA GLU A 835 -14.15 -20.74 14.19
C GLU A 835 -13.05 -19.92 13.53
N SER A 836 -13.28 -19.51 12.28
CA SER A 836 -12.37 -18.60 11.59
C SER A 836 -12.35 -17.28 12.37
N PRO A 837 -11.25 -16.95 13.07
CA PRO A 837 -11.26 -15.77 13.93
C PRO A 837 -11.43 -14.51 13.09
N SER A 838 -12.05 -13.48 13.67
CA SER A 838 -12.20 -12.13 13.11
C SER A 838 -10.87 -11.56 12.58
N ASN A 839 -9.75 -11.97 13.19
CA ASN A 839 -8.38 -11.58 12.82
C ASN A 839 -7.99 -11.99 11.39
N LYS A 840 -8.36 -13.19 10.94
CA LYS A 840 -8.01 -13.69 9.59
C LYS A 840 -8.68 -12.87 8.50
N ASN A 841 -9.95 -12.50 8.68
CA ASN A 841 -10.69 -11.66 7.74
C ASN A 841 -10.11 -10.25 7.62
N LEU A 842 -9.69 -9.66 8.74
CA LEU A 842 -9.03 -8.35 8.75
C LEU A 842 -7.69 -8.39 8.00
N GLN A 843 -6.86 -9.39 8.29
CA GLN A 843 -5.57 -9.63 7.61
C GLN A 843 -5.77 -9.78 6.09
N LEU A 844 -6.75 -10.57 5.66
CA LEU A 844 -7.08 -10.75 4.25
C LEU A 844 -7.60 -9.49 3.57
N GLY A 845 -8.46 -8.72 4.25
CA GLY A 845 -8.98 -7.46 3.73
C GLY A 845 -7.86 -6.46 3.44
N ILE A 846 -6.85 -6.40 4.31
CA ILE A 846 -5.66 -5.56 4.15
C ILE A 846 -4.77 -6.05 3.00
N LEU A 847 -4.46 -7.36 2.96
CA LEU A 847 -3.67 -7.93 1.86
C LEU A 847 -4.35 -7.70 0.51
N ALA A 848 -5.66 -7.90 0.42
CA ALA A 848 -6.45 -7.65 -0.79
C ALA A 848 -6.41 -6.16 -1.19
N ALA A 849 -6.51 -5.23 -0.23
CA ALA A 849 -6.39 -3.80 -0.51
C ALA A 849 -5.02 -3.43 -1.11
N PHE A 850 -3.93 -4.01 -0.59
CA PHE A 850 -2.58 -3.79 -1.11
C PHE A 850 -2.35 -4.46 -2.46
N LEU A 851 -2.96 -5.62 -2.69
CA LEU A 851 -2.97 -6.26 -4.01
C LEU A 851 -3.68 -5.39 -5.05
N LEU A 852 -4.84 -4.82 -4.72
CA LEU A 852 -5.53 -3.84 -5.58
C LEU A 852 -4.69 -2.57 -5.81
N LEU A 853 -3.88 -2.15 -4.83
CA LEU A 853 -2.91 -1.06 -4.99
C LEU A 853 -1.69 -1.45 -5.85
N ALA A 854 -1.26 -2.71 -5.86
CA ALA A 854 -0.13 -3.16 -6.67
C ALA A 854 -0.48 -3.28 -8.17
N ILE A 855 -1.72 -3.64 -8.50
CA ILE A 855 -2.16 -3.89 -9.89
C ILE A 855 -1.93 -2.64 -10.78
N PRO A 856 -1.25 -2.76 -11.94
CA PRO A 856 -1.07 -1.65 -12.87
C PRO A 856 -2.42 -1.19 -13.44
N THR A 857 -2.59 0.12 -13.58
CA THR A 857 -3.83 0.65 -14.16
C THR A 857 -3.85 0.49 -15.68
N PRO A 858 -5.02 0.33 -16.33
CA PRO A 858 -5.14 0.35 -17.79
C PRO A 858 -4.56 1.62 -18.43
N ALA A 859 -4.48 2.69 -17.64
CA ALA A 859 -3.80 3.93 -17.98
C ALA A 859 -2.27 3.76 -18.08
N SER A 860 -1.65 3.18 -17.06
CA SER A 860 -0.20 2.91 -17.07
C SER A 860 0.21 1.94 -18.19
N ILE A 861 -0.64 0.96 -18.50
CA ILE A 861 -0.38 -0.02 -19.57
C ILE A 861 -0.43 0.67 -20.94
N ARG A 862 -1.43 1.55 -21.17
CA ARG A 862 -1.55 2.28 -22.44
C ARG A 862 -0.43 3.31 -22.65
N GLY A 863 0.00 3.99 -21.59
CA GLY A 863 1.18 4.86 -21.64
C GLY A 863 2.44 4.10 -22.04
N ALA A 864 2.69 2.93 -21.44
CA ALA A 864 3.83 2.08 -21.80
C ALA A 864 3.77 1.56 -23.25
N LYS A 865 2.58 1.15 -23.73
CA LYS A 865 2.40 0.69 -25.12
C LYS A 865 2.63 1.80 -26.17
N ARG A 866 2.31 3.07 -25.84
CA ARG A 866 2.56 4.20 -26.75
C ARG A 866 4.06 4.51 -26.87
N LEU A 867 4.80 4.40 -25.76
CA LEU A 867 6.27 4.53 -25.76
C LEU A 867 6.96 3.44 -26.56
N GLY A 868 6.51 2.18 -26.43
CA GLY A 868 7.07 1.06 -27.18
C GLY A 868 6.77 1.08 -28.68
N LYS A 869 5.93 2.00 -29.17
CA LYS A 869 5.70 2.24 -30.61
C LYS A 869 6.47 3.46 -31.15
N GLN A 870 7.03 4.28 -30.26
CA GLN A 870 7.87 5.42 -30.63
C GLN A 870 9.37 5.09 -30.60
N LYS A 871 9.74 3.94 -30.03
CA LYS A 871 11.02 3.25 -30.22
C LYS A 871 10.85 2.21 -31.31
#